data_AF-R7WDI0-F1
#
_entry.id   AF-R7WDI0-F1
#
_cell.length_a   1.000
_cell.length_b   1.000
_cell.length_c   1.000
_cell.angle_alpha   90.00
_cell.angle_beta   90.00
_cell.angle_gamma   90.00
#
_symmetry.space_group_name_H-M   'P 1'
#
loop_
_entity.id
_entity.type
_entity.pdbx_description
1 polymer ?
#
loop_
_entity_poly.entity_id
_entity_poly.type
_entity_poly.pdbx_seq_one_letter_code
_entity_poly.pdbx_strand_id
1 'polypeptide(L)'
;MSRSIVATKEEIAEFLPEATGSSAAGVPLASVVRFMATKHVLLLHAGGDSKRVPWANPMGKAFLPVPYLAGDNPDGPVPLLFDHILAVSASARQAFKNQGGIFIMTGDVLPCFDASNLLLPDDAACIVTAPTTLDVASNHGVVVASKDGTEGQNCSLCLVDNLLQKPTVSELVEGQAILDDGRALLDTGIIALSLYEDLVAAWVPTRHEWLRDRPFGKELIAALGRHKMFSFCSYDFSFLHFGTSAEVLDHLAGSYSGLVGRRHMCSVPETTACDIAATTVILCSKISAGVSIGEDSLVYDSSLSGRVRIGSQSIVVGVNIHELHRDSPQIIRSSTCFTLPDRHCLWEVPLVNSMGRVMVYCGLHDNPKVAMNRDGTFCGKPWKNVLEGLKIQDTDIWDTSNLDKCLWNARLFPIMSPPEMLSVGLWLMGSSGRDPDGKVSRMWRQSRRVSLEELHRSIDYHQLCVDSAKHQADLAAAVARSCMTYGLLGRNLFQLCEDMLGNDSSSVEVCKELLTFFPSHGDQYSGVLPPSRGYQVKMDLLRASGDVSAASMVEEKVWASVASETASAIKYGSKESSSSATTSSNGNLRPKKAVVELPVRVDFVGGWSDTPPWSLERPGCVLNMAISLEGRLPVGATTEATEDHHGVLIEDDADRKVYIDDLSSISCPFKEDDPFRLVKSALIVTGILGHEMLSTSGLKIRTWANVPRGSGLGTSSILAAAVVKCLFQLMEDDGGDDNVARAVLVVEQIMGTGGGWQDQIGGLYPGIKCTQSFPGQPLRLQVVPLLASPQLIQELEQRLLVVFTGQVRLAHRVLEKVVTRYLRRDSLLISSIRRLAELARAGREALMNGEVDELGGIMLEAWGLHQELDPFCSNRLAMVRGGSRRSNTVKTASGTSTSSAENSALEPGAEKSDAYSTNMTQAMGAGRYFGVDIHAIQDYCLECKDIEHCREEVRDFDAFDLRLRLPAVISKLYKLASHNGGITYIHCTAGLGRAPAVALAYMFWILGYNLNEGHQLLQSKRPSFPKLEAIKLATADILTGLSKNCITLKWKNSSCSSVEISGLDIGWGQKIPLAYDEEKKAWFLERELPEGRYEYKYVVDGNWVCNEHEMKTKPNADGHVNNYIQVARDGTSDEEKAMRERLTGPDPDLTKEERLMIKEYLEQYTEQ
;
A
#
# COMPACT_ATOMS: atom_id res chain seq x y z
N MET A 1 -4.88 7.71 -4.88
CA MET A 1 -3.74 8.14 -5.70
C MET A 1 -2.65 7.06 -5.68
N SER A 2 -2.59 6.22 -6.70
CA SER A 2 -1.56 5.18 -6.85
C SER A 2 -0.26 5.79 -7.37
N ARG A 3 0.81 5.74 -6.57
CA ARG A 3 2.18 5.96 -7.07
C ARG A 3 2.63 4.70 -7.83
N SER A 4 2.07 4.48 -9.02
CA SER A 4 2.74 3.67 -10.03
C SER A 4 3.84 4.53 -10.64
N ILE A 5 5.10 4.07 -10.57
CA ILE A 5 6.20 4.68 -11.33
C ILE A 5 5.93 4.36 -12.80
N VAL A 6 5.18 5.24 -13.46
CA VAL A 6 5.04 5.23 -14.92
C VAL A 6 6.35 5.77 -15.45
N ALA A 7 7.20 4.89 -15.99
CA ALA A 7 8.43 5.34 -16.62
C ALA A 7 8.07 6.28 -17.78
N THR A 8 8.46 7.55 -17.68
CA THR A 8 8.15 8.52 -18.73
C THR A 8 8.98 8.21 -19.97
N LYS A 9 8.58 8.75 -21.13
CA LYS A 9 9.36 8.63 -22.37
C LYS A 9 10.80 9.12 -22.19
N GLU A 10 11.02 10.07 -21.27
CA GLU A 10 12.34 10.57 -20.91
C GLU A 10 13.18 9.58 -20.08
N GLU A 11 12.58 8.78 -19.20
CA GLU A 11 13.30 7.73 -18.44
C GLU A 11 13.71 6.55 -19.33
N ILE A 12 12.91 6.22 -20.35
CA ILE A 12 13.30 5.25 -21.40
C ILE A 12 14.40 5.84 -22.30
N ALA A 13 14.38 7.15 -22.53
CA ALA A 13 15.42 7.85 -23.29
C ALA A 13 16.75 7.95 -22.52
N GLU A 14 16.76 7.92 -21.19
CA GLU A 14 18.01 7.93 -20.41
C GLU A 14 18.87 6.67 -20.61
N PHE A 15 18.29 5.58 -21.12
CA PHE A 15 18.98 4.35 -21.50
C PHE A 15 19.24 4.20 -23.01
N LEU A 16 18.81 5.17 -23.82
CA LEU A 16 19.07 5.25 -25.25
C LEU A 16 19.89 6.54 -25.51
N PRO A 17 21.19 6.46 -25.85
CA PRO A 17 22.01 7.66 -25.98
C PRO A 17 21.39 8.66 -26.96
N GLU A 18 21.31 9.93 -26.55
CA GLU A 18 20.74 11.04 -27.32
C GLU A 18 21.36 11.10 -28.72
N ALA A 19 20.54 10.85 -29.74
CA ALA A 19 20.91 11.06 -31.14
C ALA A 19 20.92 12.57 -31.44
N THR A 20 21.99 13.25 -31.04
CA THR A 20 22.32 14.57 -31.58
C THR A 20 23.12 14.39 -32.86
N GLY A 21 22.50 14.81 -33.96
CA GLY A 21 22.95 14.80 -35.37
C GLY A 21 24.41 14.43 -35.68
N SER A 22 24.62 13.19 -36.12
CA SER A 22 25.60 12.81 -37.16
C SER A 22 25.65 11.29 -37.29
N SER A 23 25.23 10.76 -38.45
CA SER A 23 25.27 9.35 -38.88
C SER A 23 24.59 8.29 -37.99
N ALA A 24 23.56 7.66 -38.54
CA ALA A 24 22.90 6.49 -37.96
C ALA A 24 23.88 5.30 -37.86
N ALA A 25 24.35 4.99 -36.65
CA ALA A 25 24.99 3.72 -36.33
C ALA A 25 24.68 3.32 -34.86
N GLY A 26 23.75 2.36 -34.71
CA GLY A 26 23.66 1.38 -33.62
C GLY A 26 23.58 1.87 -32.17
N VAL A 27 22.37 1.90 -31.59
CA VAL A 27 22.19 1.62 -30.16
C VAL A 27 22.71 0.18 -29.89
N PRO A 28 23.50 -0.09 -28.85
CA PRO A 28 23.96 -1.45 -28.59
C PRO A 28 22.77 -2.30 -28.12
N LEU A 29 22.24 -3.15 -29.00
CA LEU A 29 21.14 -4.10 -28.73
C LEU A 29 21.31 -4.85 -27.39
N ALA A 30 22.55 -5.08 -26.97
CA ALA A 30 22.93 -5.75 -25.73
C ALA A 30 22.45 -5.04 -24.44
N SER A 31 22.32 -3.70 -24.40
CA SER A 31 21.87 -3.01 -23.18
C SER A 31 20.37 -3.20 -22.95
N VAL A 32 19.56 -3.14 -24.02
CA VAL A 32 18.11 -3.38 -24.00
C VAL A 32 17.81 -4.84 -23.67
N VAL A 33 18.57 -5.77 -24.24
CA VAL A 33 18.44 -7.21 -23.93
C VAL A 33 18.75 -7.49 -22.45
N ARG A 34 19.81 -6.88 -21.89
CA ARG A 34 20.15 -7.02 -20.47
C ARG A 34 19.09 -6.41 -19.55
N PHE A 35 18.48 -5.29 -19.95
CA PHE A 35 17.36 -4.69 -19.21
C PHE A 35 16.14 -5.62 -19.19
N MET A 36 15.73 -6.14 -20.35
CA MET A 36 14.59 -7.06 -20.45
C MET A 36 14.83 -8.38 -19.73
N ALA A 37 16.05 -8.91 -19.72
CA ALA A 37 16.41 -10.14 -19.01
C ALA A 37 16.40 -10.00 -17.47
N THR A 38 16.45 -8.77 -16.94
CA THR A 38 16.54 -8.51 -15.49
C THR A 38 15.30 -7.84 -14.89
N LYS A 39 14.33 -7.43 -15.71
CA LYS A 39 13.12 -6.71 -15.28
C LYS A 39 11.86 -7.39 -15.77
N HIS A 40 10.82 -7.35 -14.94
CA HIS A 40 9.47 -7.69 -15.36
C HIS A 40 8.80 -6.44 -15.92
N VAL A 41 8.32 -6.53 -17.16
CA VAL A 41 7.72 -5.41 -17.88
C VAL A 41 6.29 -5.77 -18.23
N LEU A 42 5.32 -5.01 -17.74
CA LEU A 42 3.94 -5.07 -18.22
C LEU A 42 3.79 -4.09 -19.39
N LEU A 43 3.49 -4.60 -20.58
CA LEU A 43 3.16 -3.80 -21.75
C LEU A 43 1.65 -3.78 -21.93
N LEU A 44 1.02 -2.66 -21.59
CA LEU A 44 -0.41 -2.48 -21.80
C LEU A 44 -0.67 -1.81 -23.16
N HIS A 45 -1.29 -2.54 -24.08
CA HIS A 45 -1.77 -1.95 -25.33
C HIS A 45 -3.02 -1.10 -25.04
N ALA A 46 -2.89 0.23 -25.08
CA ALA A 46 -3.97 1.17 -24.77
C ALA A 46 -5.15 1.15 -25.77
N GLY A 47 -5.09 0.33 -26.82
CA GLY A 47 -6.07 0.32 -27.92
C GLY A 47 -5.95 1.54 -28.83
N GLY A 48 -6.74 1.58 -29.92
CA GLY A 48 -6.86 2.80 -30.75
C GLY A 48 -7.68 3.91 -30.07
N ASP A 49 -8.02 4.99 -30.79
CA ASP A 49 -8.75 6.20 -30.32
C ASP A 49 -10.13 5.96 -29.65
N SER A 50 -10.52 4.73 -29.31
CA SER A 50 -11.70 4.37 -28.52
C SER A 50 -13.02 4.99 -28.99
N LYS A 51 -13.12 5.25 -30.31
CA LYS A 51 -14.24 5.97 -30.93
C LYS A 51 -15.61 5.29 -30.74
N ARG A 52 -15.66 4.01 -30.34
CA ARG A 52 -16.89 3.24 -30.10
C ARG A 52 -17.35 3.24 -28.63
N VAL A 53 -16.56 3.83 -27.73
CA VAL A 53 -16.93 4.09 -26.33
C VAL A 53 -16.65 5.58 -26.04
N PRO A 54 -17.39 6.50 -26.69
CA PRO A 54 -17.01 7.92 -26.74
C PRO A 54 -17.02 8.61 -25.36
N TRP A 55 -17.87 8.16 -24.43
CA TRP A 55 -17.92 8.70 -23.06
C TRP A 55 -16.71 8.29 -22.20
N ALA A 56 -16.07 7.16 -22.50
CA ALA A 56 -14.86 6.69 -21.82
C ALA A 56 -13.57 7.16 -22.50
N ASN A 57 -13.68 7.85 -23.64
CA ASN A 57 -12.53 8.35 -24.37
C ASN A 57 -11.65 9.31 -23.53
N PRO A 58 -12.20 10.27 -22.76
CA PRO A 58 -11.40 11.18 -21.94
C PRO A 58 -10.61 10.49 -20.82
N MET A 59 -11.10 9.36 -20.30
CA MET A 59 -10.41 8.59 -19.25
C MET A 59 -9.47 7.52 -19.84
N GLY A 60 -9.76 7.02 -21.05
CA GLY A 60 -9.12 5.85 -21.64
C GLY A 60 -9.78 4.54 -21.18
N LYS A 61 -9.87 3.55 -22.07
CA LYS A 61 -10.56 2.28 -21.79
C LYS A 61 -9.97 1.49 -20.62
N ALA A 62 -8.64 1.54 -20.47
CA ALA A 62 -7.97 0.90 -19.35
C ALA A 62 -8.41 1.47 -17.99
N PHE A 63 -8.96 2.68 -17.96
CA PHE A 63 -9.41 3.35 -16.74
C PHE A 63 -10.94 3.37 -16.63
N LEU A 64 -11.63 2.47 -17.34
CA LEU A 64 -13.05 2.25 -17.14
C LEU A 64 -13.30 1.85 -15.67
N PRO A 65 -14.30 2.45 -15.00
CA PRO A 65 -14.69 2.02 -13.67
C PRO A 65 -15.42 0.68 -13.80
N VAL A 66 -14.79 -0.38 -13.31
CA VAL A 66 -15.34 -1.73 -13.40
C VAL A 66 -15.40 -2.30 -11.98
N PRO A 67 -16.54 -2.19 -11.28
CA PRO A 67 -16.64 -2.53 -9.87
C PRO A 67 -16.72 -4.04 -9.64
N TYR A 68 -16.03 -4.85 -10.45
CA TYR A 68 -15.82 -6.26 -10.17
C TYR A 68 -14.98 -6.38 -8.90
N LEU A 69 -15.33 -7.31 -8.01
CA LEU A 69 -14.63 -7.57 -6.75
C LEU A 69 -14.70 -6.40 -5.73
N ALA A 70 -15.49 -5.36 -6.01
CA ALA A 70 -15.71 -4.23 -5.10
C ALA A 70 -16.65 -4.56 -3.93
N GLY A 71 -17.22 -5.77 -3.89
CA GLY A 71 -18.20 -6.20 -2.89
C GLY A 71 -17.69 -6.19 -1.45
N ASP A 72 -16.38 -6.42 -1.26
CA ASP A 72 -15.75 -6.45 0.07
C ASP A 72 -15.33 -5.07 0.59
N ASN A 73 -15.32 -4.04 -0.26
CA ASN A 73 -14.93 -2.68 0.10
C ASN A 73 -15.79 -1.60 -0.61
N PRO A 74 -17.06 -1.41 -0.23
CA PRO A 74 -17.97 -0.47 -0.91
C PRO A 74 -17.56 1.02 -0.79
N ASP A 75 -16.58 1.31 0.08
CA ASP A 75 -16.10 2.65 0.43
C ASP A 75 -14.65 2.90 -0.01
N GLY A 76 -14.02 1.91 -0.65
CA GLY A 76 -12.71 2.10 -1.25
C GLY A 76 -12.78 2.98 -2.49
N PRO A 77 -11.65 3.22 -3.17
CA PRO A 77 -11.69 3.76 -4.52
C PRO A 77 -12.39 2.77 -5.46
N VAL A 78 -13.19 3.29 -6.41
CA VAL A 78 -13.82 2.47 -7.46
C VAL A 78 -12.73 1.72 -8.22
N PRO A 79 -12.75 0.37 -8.24
CA PRO A 79 -11.77 -0.39 -9.01
C PRO A 79 -11.85 -0.06 -10.49
N LEU A 80 -10.69 0.16 -11.09
CA LEU A 80 -10.55 0.41 -12.52
C LEU A 80 -10.17 -0.88 -13.23
N LEU A 81 -10.44 -0.96 -14.54
CA LEU A 81 -9.97 -2.06 -15.39
C LEU A 81 -8.44 -2.25 -15.25
N PHE A 82 -7.71 -1.15 -15.14
CA PHE A 82 -6.27 -1.12 -14.95
C PHE A 82 -5.84 -1.79 -13.63
N ASP A 83 -6.58 -1.59 -12.55
CA ASP A 83 -6.25 -2.18 -11.24
C ASP A 83 -6.35 -3.70 -11.31
N HIS A 84 -7.35 -4.22 -12.02
CA HIS A 84 -7.52 -5.66 -12.25
C HIS A 84 -6.42 -6.24 -13.16
N ILE A 85 -6.08 -5.54 -14.24
CA ILE A 85 -4.96 -5.91 -15.14
C ILE A 85 -3.66 -5.98 -14.33
N LEU A 86 -3.42 -5.01 -13.45
CA LEU A 86 -2.25 -4.99 -12.59
C LEU A 86 -2.23 -6.19 -11.64
N ALA A 87 -3.36 -6.51 -11.00
CA ALA A 87 -3.48 -7.67 -10.11
C ALA A 87 -3.16 -8.99 -10.83
N VAL A 88 -3.76 -9.22 -12.01
CA VAL A 88 -3.50 -10.42 -12.84
C VAL A 88 -2.02 -10.49 -13.25
N SER A 89 -1.44 -9.37 -13.70
CA SER A 89 -0.04 -9.32 -14.14
C SER A 89 0.95 -9.57 -12.99
N ALA A 90 0.62 -9.13 -11.77
CA ALA A 90 1.44 -9.34 -10.59
C ALA A 90 1.50 -10.83 -10.22
N SER A 91 0.37 -11.54 -10.32
CA SER A 91 0.30 -12.99 -10.15
C SER A 91 1.05 -13.73 -11.27
N ALA A 92 0.88 -13.31 -12.52
CA ALA A 92 1.57 -13.88 -13.68
C ALA A 92 3.11 -13.79 -13.58
N ARG A 93 3.64 -12.85 -12.80
CA ARG A 93 5.09 -12.72 -12.53
C ARG A 93 5.72 -14.04 -12.05
N GLN A 94 4.97 -14.84 -11.31
CA GLN A 94 5.46 -16.12 -10.77
C GLN A 94 5.86 -17.10 -11.88
N ALA A 95 5.14 -17.07 -13.00
CA ALA A 95 5.39 -17.92 -14.16
C ALA A 95 6.78 -17.68 -14.79
N PHE A 96 7.34 -16.48 -14.65
CA PHE A 96 8.67 -16.10 -15.15
C PHE A 96 9.82 -16.56 -14.23
N LYS A 97 9.56 -17.35 -13.17
CA LYS A 97 10.58 -17.97 -12.30
C LYS A 97 11.61 -17.00 -11.69
N ASN A 98 11.23 -15.72 -11.47
CA ASN A 98 12.08 -14.60 -11.03
C ASN A 98 13.15 -14.14 -12.06
N GLN A 99 12.99 -14.48 -13.33
CA GLN A 99 13.76 -13.92 -14.44
C GLN A 99 13.01 -12.74 -15.06
N GLY A 100 13.72 -11.84 -15.75
CA GLY A 100 13.05 -10.78 -16.51
C GLY A 100 12.15 -11.34 -17.60
N GLY A 101 11.18 -10.55 -18.03
CA GLY A 101 10.19 -10.97 -19.02
C GLY A 101 9.16 -9.89 -19.29
N ILE A 102 8.51 -9.99 -20.44
CA ILE A 102 7.47 -9.05 -20.88
C ILE A 102 6.12 -9.76 -20.83
N PHE A 103 5.17 -9.15 -20.15
CA PHE A 103 3.77 -9.56 -20.15
C PHE A 103 2.96 -8.50 -20.89
N ILE A 104 2.37 -8.88 -22.01
CA ILE A 104 1.58 -8.00 -22.88
C ILE A 104 0.11 -8.26 -22.58
N MET A 105 -0.66 -7.19 -22.42
CA MET A 105 -2.12 -7.26 -22.24
C MET A 105 -2.81 -6.14 -23.01
N THR A 106 -4.11 -6.30 -23.27
CA THR A 106 -4.96 -5.29 -23.91
C THR A 106 -5.73 -4.48 -22.87
N GLY A 107 -5.76 -3.16 -23.03
CA GLY A 107 -6.46 -2.24 -22.12
C GLY A 107 -7.97 -2.15 -22.29
N ASP A 108 -8.57 -2.99 -23.14
CA ASP A 108 -10.02 -3.06 -23.37
C ASP A 108 -10.62 -4.44 -23.10
N VAL A 109 -9.87 -5.33 -22.43
CA VAL A 109 -10.33 -6.65 -22.01
C VAL A 109 -10.14 -6.76 -20.51
N LEU A 110 -11.14 -7.26 -19.80
CA LEU A 110 -11.01 -7.71 -18.41
C LEU A 110 -10.77 -9.23 -18.42
N PRO A 111 -9.54 -9.69 -18.13
CA PRO A 111 -9.25 -11.10 -18.05
C PRO A 111 -9.58 -11.64 -16.66
N CYS A 112 -10.50 -12.59 -16.57
CA CYS A 112 -10.83 -13.25 -15.32
C CYS A 112 -10.35 -14.70 -15.37
N PHE A 113 -9.17 -14.96 -14.81
CA PHE A 113 -8.59 -16.28 -14.64
C PHE A 113 -7.54 -16.29 -13.53
N ASP A 114 -7.18 -17.46 -13.01
CA ASP A 114 -6.10 -17.61 -12.05
C ASP A 114 -4.73 -17.65 -12.76
N ALA A 115 -4.06 -16.50 -12.79
CA ALA A 115 -2.75 -16.36 -13.40
C ALA A 115 -1.60 -17.02 -12.60
N SER A 116 -1.82 -17.49 -11.37
CA SER A 116 -0.80 -18.25 -10.62
C SER A 116 -0.53 -19.61 -11.26
N ASN A 117 -1.52 -20.17 -11.98
CA ASN A 117 -1.40 -21.43 -12.72
C ASN A 117 -0.77 -21.25 -14.11
N LEU A 118 -0.36 -20.03 -14.49
CA LEU A 118 0.26 -19.77 -15.79
C LEU A 118 1.60 -20.52 -15.88
N LEU A 119 1.71 -21.38 -16.89
CA LEU A 119 2.94 -22.13 -17.17
C LEU A 119 3.61 -21.56 -18.41
N LEU A 120 4.86 -21.12 -18.25
CA LEU A 120 5.69 -20.66 -19.36
C LEU A 120 6.75 -21.71 -19.70
N PRO A 121 6.83 -22.15 -20.97
CA PRO A 121 7.93 -23.00 -21.44
C PRO A 121 9.25 -22.23 -21.38
N ASP A 122 10.35 -22.96 -21.16
CA ASP A 122 11.69 -22.38 -21.14
C ASP A 122 12.07 -21.89 -22.56
N ASP A 123 12.56 -20.65 -22.66
CA ASP A 123 13.03 -20.01 -23.90
C ASP A 123 11.99 -19.94 -25.05
N ALA A 124 10.72 -19.64 -24.73
CA ALA A 124 9.66 -19.50 -25.75
C ALA A 124 8.54 -18.52 -25.38
N ALA A 125 7.92 -17.93 -26.41
CA ALA A 125 6.73 -17.08 -26.28
C ALA A 125 5.47 -17.92 -25.98
N CYS A 126 4.57 -17.40 -25.14
CA CYS A 126 3.29 -18.03 -24.85
C CYS A 126 2.13 -17.04 -25.07
N ILE A 127 1.13 -17.42 -25.87
CA ILE A 127 -0.18 -16.74 -25.95
C ILE A 127 -1.09 -17.40 -24.92
N VAL A 128 -1.83 -16.59 -24.15
CA VAL A 128 -2.92 -17.10 -23.32
C VAL A 128 -4.20 -17.16 -24.16
N THR A 129 -4.83 -18.32 -24.22
CA THR A 129 -6.04 -18.56 -25.03
C THR A 129 -7.20 -19.01 -24.16
N ALA A 130 -8.42 -18.75 -24.65
CA ALA A 130 -9.65 -19.19 -24.00
C ALA A 130 -10.58 -19.89 -25.01
N PRO A 131 -11.21 -21.01 -24.66
CA PRO A 131 -12.13 -21.69 -25.57
C PRO A 131 -13.44 -20.89 -25.67
N THR A 132 -13.84 -20.54 -26.89
CA THR A 132 -15.02 -19.71 -27.16
C THR A 132 -15.93 -20.30 -28.25
N THR A 133 -17.15 -19.77 -28.35
CA THR A 133 -18.12 -20.17 -29.36
C THR A 133 -17.75 -19.60 -30.75
N LEU A 134 -18.19 -20.26 -31.82
CA LEU A 134 -17.78 -19.93 -33.18
C LEU A 134 -18.23 -18.54 -33.65
N ASP A 135 -19.34 -18.03 -33.12
CA ASP A 135 -19.85 -16.68 -33.37
C ASP A 135 -18.92 -15.60 -32.78
N VAL A 136 -18.44 -15.80 -31.55
CA VAL A 136 -17.46 -14.90 -30.92
C VAL A 136 -16.12 -14.99 -31.64
N ALA A 137 -15.68 -16.22 -31.96
CA ALA A 137 -14.45 -16.49 -32.69
C ALA A 137 -14.40 -15.75 -34.04
N SER A 138 -15.52 -15.67 -34.76
CA SER A 138 -15.58 -15.01 -36.07
C SER A 138 -15.30 -13.49 -36.04
N ASN A 139 -15.49 -12.87 -34.87
CA ASN A 139 -15.27 -11.44 -34.68
C ASN A 139 -13.86 -11.10 -34.14
N HIS A 140 -13.07 -12.12 -33.77
CA HIS A 140 -11.81 -11.99 -33.04
C HIS A 140 -10.65 -12.78 -33.69
N GLY A 141 -9.46 -12.71 -33.11
CA GLY A 141 -8.35 -13.58 -33.49
C GLY A 141 -8.55 -14.99 -32.93
N VAL A 142 -8.16 -16.01 -33.69
CA VAL A 142 -8.30 -17.42 -33.32
C VAL A 142 -6.97 -18.13 -33.50
N VAL A 143 -6.51 -18.79 -32.44
CA VAL A 143 -5.27 -19.59 -32.42
C VAL A 143 -5.59 -21.01 -32.86
N VAL A 144 -4.79 -21.56 -33.75
CA VAL A 144 -4.81 -22.99 -34.10
C VAL A 144 -3.66 -23.66 -33.34
N ALA A 145 -4.00 -24.51 -32.39
CA ALA A 145 -3.04 -25.23 -31.57
C ALA A 145 -2.81 -26.65 -32.10
N SER A 146 -1.58 -27.14 -31.99
CA SER A 146 -1.19 -28.50 -32.30
C SER A 146 -1.89 -29.50 -31.37
N LYS A 147 -2.14 -30.71 -31.89
CA LYS A 147 -2.72 -31.84 -31.14
C LYS A 147 -1.75 -32.45 -30.13
N ASP A 148 -0.45 -32.19 -30.26
CA ASP A 148 0.58 -32.68 -29.35
C ASP A 148 0.89 -31.60 -28.29
N GLY A 149 0.40 -31.79 -27.06
CA GLY A 149 0.55 -30.83 -25.96
C GLY A 149 0.53 -31.47 -24.58
N THR A 150 0.77 -30.65 -23.55
CA THR A 150 0.70 -31.08 -22.14
C THR A 150 -0.68 -30.70 -21.61
N GLU A 151 -1.49 -31.69 -21.24
CA GLU A 151 -2.83 -31.46 -20.67
C GLU A 151 -2.77 -31.59 -19.14
N GLY A 152 -3.26 -30.55 -18.44
CA GLY A 152 -3.57 -30.57 -17.02
C GLY A 152 -5.08 -30.66 -16.79
N GLN A 153 -5.52 -30.69 -15.53
CA GLN A 153 -6.95 -30.76 -15.20
C GLN A 153 -7.75 -29.52 -15.66
N ASN A 154 -7.19 -28.32 -15.55
CA ASN A 154 -7.88 -27.04 -15.87
C ASN A 154 -7.14 -26.16 -16.91
N CYS A 155 -6.03 -26.63 -17.48
CA CYS A 155 -5.28 -25.91 -18.50
C CYS A 155 -4.60 -26.87 -19.49
N SER A 156 -4.25 -26.36 -20.67
CA SER A 156 -3.42 -27.09 -21.64
C SER A 156 -2.34 -26.18 -22.22
N LEU A 157 -1.17 -26.76 -22.50
CA LEU A 157 -0.04 -26.08 -23.13
C LEU A 157 0.31 -26.77 -24.45
N CYS A 158 0.04 -26.12 -25.57
CA CYS A 158 0.22 -26.68 -26.92
C CYS A 158 1.08 -25.77 -27.80
N LEU A 159 1.70 -26.29 -28.86
CA LEU A 159 2.38 -25.45 -29.86
C LEU A 159 1.35 -24.70 -30.72
N VAL A 160 1.62 -23.45 -31.09
CA VAL A 160 0.80 -22.69 -32.04
C VAL A 160 1.19 -23.06 -33.48
N ASP A 161 0.24 -23.63 -34.22
CA ASP A 161 0.41 -23.99 -35.63
C ASP A 161 0.04 -22.83 -36.56
N ASN A 162 -1.02 -22.06 -36.22
CA ASN A 162 -1.49 -20.94 -37.04
C ASN A 162 -2.29 -19.90 -36.21
N LEU A 163 -2.48 -18.70 -36.77
CA LEU A 163 -3.36 -17.64 -36.23
C LEU A 163 -4.28 -17.10 -37.33
N LEU A 164 -5.59 -17.14 -37.09
CA LEU A 164 -6.61 -16.63 -38.00
C LEU A 164 -7.17 -15.31 -37.48
N GLN A 165 -7.26 -14.28 -38.31
CA GLN A 165 -7.77 -12.96 -37.90
C GLN A 165 -9.20 -12.74 -38.40
N LYS A 166 -10.17 -12.71 -37.49
CA LYS A 166 -11.62 -12.54 -37.79
C LYS A 166 -12.11 -13.50 -38.88
N PRO A 167 -11.88 -14.81 -38.72
CA PRO A 167 -12.23 -15.79 -39.73
C PRO A 167 -13.74 -15.96 -39.85
N THR A 168 -14.21 -16.28 -41.04
CA THR A 168 -15.55 -16.84 -41.25
C THR A 168 -15.63 -18.26 -40.69
N VAL A 169 -16.85 -18.76 -40.44
CA VAL A 169 -17.05 -20.13 -39.94
C VAL A 169 -16.46 -21.17 -40.90
N SER A 170 -16.51 -20.93 -42.21
CA SER A 170 -15.88 -21.81 -43.20
C SER A 170 -14.35 -21.84 -43.07
N GLU A 171 -13.72 -20.68 -42.85
CA GLU A 171 -12.27 -20.58 -42.66
C GLU A 171 -11.81 -21.25 -41.35
N LEU A 172 -12.64 -21.25 -40.31
CA LEU A 172 -12.37 -21.99 -39.06
C LEU A 172 -12.31 -23.51 -39.29
N VAL A 173 -13.22 -24.04 -40.10
CA VAL A 173 -13.27 -25.48 -40.44
C VAL A 173 -12.09 -25.86 -41.33
N GLU A 174 -11.84 -25.09 -42.38
CA GLU A 174 -10.72 -25.32 -43.31
C GLU A 174 -9.35 -25.21 -42.61
N GLY A 175 -9.23 -24.28 -41.67
CA GLY A 175 -8.03 -24.05 -40.87
C GLY A 175 -7.83 -25.01 -39.70
N GLN A 176 -8.69 -26.02 -39.53
CA GLN A 176 -8.65 -26.96 -38.39
C GLN A 176 -8.63 -26.27 -37.00
N ALA A 177 -9.29 -25.12 -36.89
CA ALA A 177 -9.29 -24.27 -35.69
C ALA A 177 -10.32 -24.68 -34.62
N ILE A 178 -11.10 -25.73 -34.89
CA ILE A 178 -12.21 -26.20 -34.04
C ILE A 178 -11.71 -27.39 -33.21
N LEU A 179 -11.85 -27.27 -31.89
CA LEU A 179 -11.54 -28.30 -30.90
C LEU A 179 -12.58 -29.43 -30.93
N ASP A 180 -12.26 -30.55 -30.28
CA ASP A 180 -13.14 -31.73 -30.23
C ASP A 180 -14.49 -31.47 -29.54
N ASP A 181 -14.58 -30.43 -28.71
CA ASP A 181 -15.81 -29.97 -28.05
C ASP A 181 -16.65 -28.98 -28.88
N GLY A 182 -16.20 -28.65 -30.10
CA GLY A 182 -16.87 -27.73 -31.02
C GLY A 182 -16.58 -26.24 -30.79
N ARG A 183 -15.67 -25.89 -29.86
CA ARG A 183 -15.22 -24.50 -29.62
C ARG A 183 -13.94 -24.18 -30.39
N ALA A 184 -13.58 -22.90 -30.45
CA ALA A 184 -12.33 -22.42 -31.03
C ALA A 184 -11.48 -21.71 -29.96
N LEU A 185 -10.15 -21.73 -30.10
CA LEU A 185 -9.24 -21.04 -29.17
C LEU A 185 -9.14 -19.55 -29.51
N LEU A 186 -9.72 -18.72 -28.66
CA LEU A 186 -9.67 -17.27 -28.79
C LEU A 186 -8.27 -16.74 -28.48
N ASP A 187 -7.76 -15.86 -29.34
CA ASP A 187 -6.63 -14.99 -29.00
C ASP A 187 -7.12 -13.91 -28.03
N THR A 188 -6.68 -14.00 -26.77
CA THR A 188 -7.09 -13.06 -25.73
C THR A 188 -6.31 -11.74 -25.79
N GLY A 189 -5.27 -11.63 -26.63
CA GLY A 189 -4.36 -10.49 -26.65
C GLY A 189 -3.37 -10.46 -25.48
N ILE A 190 -3.32 -11.53 -24.68
CA ILE A 190 -2.36 -11.71 -23.60
C ILE A 190 -1.19 -12.56 -24.08
N ILE A 191 0.02 -12.00 -24.01
CA ILE A 191 1.24 -12.67 -24.47
C ILE A 191 2.31 -12.55 -23.39
N ALA A 192 2.90 -13.68 -23.01
CA ALA A 192 4.04 -13.76 -22.11
C ALA A 192 5.30 -14.09 -22.91
N LEU A 193 6.38 -13.33 -22.68
CA LEU A 193 7.64 -13.42 -23.41
C LEU A 193 8.81 -13.45 -22.42
N SER A 194 9.63 -14.49 -22.46
CA SER A 194 10.83 -14.63 -21.61
C SER A 194 12.00 -13.76 -22.06
N LEU A 195 12.21 -13.62 -23.38
CA LEU A 195 13.38 -12.93 -23.96
C LEU A 195 12.99 -11.94 -25.07
N TYR A 196 13.88 -10.99 -25.39
CA TYR A 196 13.68 -10.05 -26.52
C TYR A 196 13.58 -10.78 -27.86
N GLU A 197 14.31 -11.88 -28.03
CA GLU A 197 14.28 -12.73 -29.21
C GLU A 197 12.88 -13.30 -29.46
N ASP A 198 12.13 -13.60 -28.37
CA ASP A 198 10.73 -14.04 -28.42
C ASP A 198 9.80 -12.92 -28.91
N LEU A 199 10.07 -11.65 -28.55
CA LEU A 199 9.30 -10.50 -29.01
C LEU A 199 9.43 -10.29 -30.53
N VAL A 200 10.65 -10.45 -31.05
CA VAL A 200 10.91 -10.36 -32.49
C VAL A 200 10.35 -11.58 -33.23
N ALA A 201 10.44 -12.78 -32.63
CA ALA A 201 9.85 -13.99 -33.20
C ALA A 201 8.31 -14.03 -33.19
N ALA A 202 7.65 -13.44 -32.19
CA ALA A 202 6.19 -13.38 -32.10
C ALA A 202 5.57 -12.34 -33.05
N TRP A 203 6.30 -11.26 -33.38
CA TRP A 203 5.82 -10.19 -34.27
C TRP A 203 5.99 -10.49 -35.77
N VAL A 204 6.93 -11.34 -36.14
CA VAL A 204 7.31 -11.57 -37.54
C VAL A 204 6.37 -12.48 -38.35
N PRO A 205 5.69 -13.50 -37.77
CA PRO A 205 4.77 -14.35 -38.53
C PRO A 205 3.47 -13.63 -38.95
N THR A 206 2.99 -12.67 -38.14
CA THR A 206 1.66 -12.09 -38.29
C THR A 206 1.57 -10.91 -39.26
N ARG A 207 2.69 -10.34 -39.73
CA ARG A 207 2.68 -9.21 -40.68
C ARG A 207 3.81 -9.24 -41.74
N HIS A 208 3.45 -9.91 -42.86
CA HIS A 208 3.68 -9.53 -44.26
C HIS A 208 5.02 -9.78 -44.98
N GLU A 209 4.86 -10.06 -46.28
CA GLU A 209 5.85 -10.09 -47.37
C GLU A 209 6.70 -8.82 -47.55
N TRP A 210 6.30 -7.66 -47.03
CA TRP A 210 7.05 -6.40 -47.22
C TRP A 210 8.43 -6.39 -46.55
N LEU A 211 8.64 -7.25 -45.54
CA LEU A 211 9.94 -7.47 -44.91
C LEU A 211 10.88 -8.27 -45.82
N ARG A 212 10.35 -9.11 -46.71
CA ARG A 212 11.13 -9.99 -47.61
C ARG A 212 11.94 -9.20 -48.65
N ASP A 213 11.48 -8.00 -49.00
CA ASP A 213 12.09 -7.11 -49.99
C ASP A 213 13.05 -6.07 -49.38
N ARG A 214 13.24 -6.06 -48.06
CA ARG A 214 14.22 -5.21 -47.37
C ARG A 214 15.59 -5.89 -47.27
N PRO A 215 16.70 -5.13 -47.16
CA PRO A 215 18.02 -5.68 -46.91
C PRO A 215 18.02 -6.56 -45.65
N PHE A 216 18.63 -7.75 -45.71
CA PHE A 216 18.63 -8.78 -44.65
C PHE A 216 17.25 -9.37 -44.30
N GLY A 217 16.17 -8.98 -44.99
CA GLY A 217 14.81 -9.44 -44.68
C GLY A 217 14.61 -10.94 -44.79
N LYS A 218 15.18 -11.57 -45.82
CA LYS A 218 15.14 -13.04 -46.00
C LYS A 218 15.94 -13.79 -44.93
N GLU A 219 17.07 -13.25 -44.50
CA GLU A 219 17.93 -13.84 -43.46
C GLU A 219 17.33 -13.65 -42.07
N LEU A 220 16.71 -12.50 -41.80
CA LEU A 220 15.97 -12.21 -40.58
C LEU A 220 14.75 -13.13 -40.44
N ILE A 221 13.97 -13.32 -41.51
CA ILE A 221 12.85 -14.28 -41.55
C ILE A 221 13.34 -15.72 -41.31
N ALA A 222 14.48 -16.11 -41.88
CA ALA A 222 15.05 -17.46 -41.70
C ALA A 222 15.68 -17.69 -40.31
N ALA A 223 16.17 -16.64 -39.66
CA ALA A 223 16.70 -16.68 -38.30
C ALA A 223 15.58 -16.72 -37.25
N LEU A 224 14.53 -15.90 -37.44
CA LEU A 224 13.40 -15.78 -36.53
C LEU A 224 12.38 -16.92 -36.65
N GLY A 225 12.24 -17.54 -37.82
CA GLY A 225 11.38 -18.71 -38.04
C GLY A 225 11.82 -19.99 -37.32
N ARG A 226 12.81 -19.92 -36.42
CA ARG A 226 13.29 -21.03 -35.58
C ARG A 226 12.70 -21.04 -34.16
N HIS A 227 12.05 -19.96 -33.73
CA HIS A 227 11.48 -19.85 -32.39
C HIS A 227 10.03 -20.33 -32.38
N LYS A 228 9.69 -21.10 -31.34
CA LYS A 228 8.38 -21.74 -31.17
C LYS A 228 7.48 -20.85 -30.32
N MET A 229 6.21 -20.72 -30.70
CA MET A 229 5.19 -20.04 -29.90
C MET A 229 4.23 -21.08 -29.33
N PHE A 230 3.89 -20.97 -28.06
CA PHE A 230 2.98 -21.87 -27.36
C PHE A 230 1.66 -21.17 -27.03
N SER A 231 0.62 -21.97 -26.88
CA SER A 231 -0.73 -21.58 -26.46
C SER A 231 -0.97 -22.17 -25.08
N PHE A 232 -1.13 -21.32 -24.07
CA PHE A 232 -1.62 -21.71 -22.75
C PHE A 232 -3.13 -21.48 -22.73
N CYS A 233 -3.89 -22.56 -22.81
CA CYS A 233 -5.34 -22.53 -22.72
C CYS A 233 -5.77 -22.66 -21.25
N SER A 234 -6.56 -21.70 -20.77
CA SER A 234 -7.23 -21.78 -19.47
C SER A 234 -8.72 -21.99 -19.71
N TYR A 235 -9.27 -23.11 -19.21
CA TYR A 235 -10.68 -23.47 -19.40
C TYR A 235 -11.61 -22.61 -18.52
N ASP A 236 -11.10 -22.08 -17.42
CA ASP A 236 -11.81 -21.20 -16.48
C ASP A 236 -11.71 -19.71 -16.89
N PHE A 237 -11.04 -19.40 -18.00
CA PHE A 237 -10.84 -18.03 -18.45
C PHE A 237 -12.14 -17.41 -18.96
N SER A 238 -12.56 -16.30 -18.34
CA SER A 238 -13.62 -15.46 -18.88
C SER A 238 -13.03 -14.24 -19.59
N PHE A 239 -13.41 -14.10 -20.87
CA PHE A 239 -13.00 -13.00 -21.75
C PHE A 239 -14.11 -11.96 -21.85
N LEU A 240 -13.92 -10.82 -21.18
CA LEU A 240 -14.88 -9.71 -21.18
C LEU A 240 -14.32 -8.53 -21.97
N HIS A 241 -14.80 -8.35 -23.20
CA HIS A 241 -14.36 -7.27 -24.09
C HIS A 241 -15.21 -6.00 -23.94
N PHE A 242 -14.56 -4.85 -23.75
CA PHE A 242 -15.17 -3.53 -23.64
C PHE A 242 -14.98 -2.74 -24.95
N GLY A 243 -15.51 -3.29 -26.04
CA GLY A 243 -15.40 -2.75 -27.40
C GLY A 243 -16.36 -1.59 -27.69
N THR A 244 -17.57 -1.63 -27.12
CA THR A 244 -18.68 -0.69 -27.31
C THR A 244 -19.35 -0.31 -25.98
N SER A 245 -20.09 0.80 -25.96
CA SER A 245 -20.86 1.23 -24.78
C SER A 245 -21.91 0.19 -24.34
N ALA A 246 -22.52 -0.53 -25.29
CA ALA A 246 -23.49 -1.58 -25.00
C ALA A 246 -22.86 -2.77 -24.28
N GLU A 247 -21.71 -3.26 -24.78
CA GLU A 247 -20.95 -4.35 -24.16
C GLU A 247 -20.56 -4.01 -22.72
N VAL A 248 -20.21 -2.74 -22.43
CA VAL A 248 -19.91 -2.31 -21.05
C VAL A 248 -21.11 -2.54 -20.13
N LEU A 249 -22.33 -2.17 -20.57
CA LEU A 249 -23.53 -2.40 -19.77
C LEU A 249 -23.91 -3.87 -19.68
N ASP A 250 -23.81 -4.62 -20.78
CA ASP A 250 -24.14 -6.04 -20.83
C ASP A 250 -23.26 -6.85 -19.85
N HIS A 251 -21.96 -6.52 -19.75
CA HIS A 251 -21.05 -7.14 -18.79
C HIS A 251 -21.43 -6.80 -17.34
N LEU A 252 -21.82 -5.55 -17.06
CA LEU A 252 -22.26 -5.14 -15.72
C LEU A 252 -23.60 -5.77 -15.31
N ALA A 253 -24.49 -6.03 -16.27
CA ALA A 253 -25.84 -6.58 -16.05
C ALA A 253 -25.91 -8.12 -16.15
N GLY A 254 -24.93 -8.78 -16.77
CA GLY A 254 -24.97 -10.19 -17.14
C GLY A 254 -24.77 -11.19 -15.98
N SER A 255 -24.49 -12.45 -16.34
CA SER A 255 -24.29 -13.57 -15.39
C SER A 255 -23.18 -13.33 -14.35
N TYR A 256 -22.28 -12.37 -14.61
CA TYR A 256 -21.21 -11.94 -13.72
C TYR A 256 -21.66 -10.91 -12.65
N SER A 257 -22.95 -10.55 -12.61
CA SER A 257 -23.49 -9.54 -11.70
C SER A 257 -23.33 -9.85 -10.21
N GLY A 258 -23.05 -11.10 -9.84
CA GLY A 258 -22.68 -11.47 -8.47
C GLY A 258 -21.34 -10.89 -8.01
N LEU A 259 -20.44 -10.57 -8.95
CA LEU A 259 -19.12 -9.99 -8.69
C LEU A 259 -19.12 -8.46 -8.76
N VAL A 260 -20.20 -7.84 -9.28
CA VAL A 260 -20.29 -6.40 -9.54
C VAL A 260 -20.85 -5.67 -8.32
N GLY A 261 -20.04 -4.81 -7.71
CA GLY A 261 -20.48 -3.85 -6.71
C GLY A 261 -21.40 -2.80 -7.36
N ARG A 262 -22.72 -2.97 -7.25
CA ARG A 262 -23.70 -2.06 -7.90
C ARG A 262 -23.74 -0.66 -7.31
N ARG A 263 -23.23 -0.46 -6.10
CA ARG A 263 -23.17 0.83 -5.41
C ARG A 263 -21.82 0.97 -4.74
N HIS A 264 -21.07 1.99 -5.12
CA HIS A 264 -19.72 2.20 -4.62
C HIS A 264 -19.42 3.69 -4.52
N MET A 265 -18.88 4.13 -3.38
CA MET A 265 -18.70 5.56 -3.07
C MET A 265 -19.89 6.40 -3.56
N CYS A 266 -21.10 6.16 -3.05
CA CYS A 266 -22.28 6.89 -3.53
C CYS A 266 -23.16 7.36 -2.37
N SER A 267 -23.83 8.48 -2.57
CA SER A 267 -24.84 9.02 -1.65
C SER A 267 -26.19 8.87 -2.31
N VAL A 268 -27.06 8.03 -1.73
CA VAL A 268 -28.40 7.76 -2.23
C VAL A 268 -29.38 7.94 -1.05
N PRO A 269 -30.51 8.65 -1.24
CA PRO A 269 -31.53 8.81 -0.21
C PRO A 269 -32.27 7.49 0.06
N GLU A 270 -33.16 7.48 1.05
CA GLU A 270 -34.04 6.34 1.30
C GLU A 270 -34.81 5.94 0.03
N THR A 271 -35.01 4.63 -0.16
CA THR A 271 -35.58 4.03 -1.39
C THR A 271 -37.01 4.47 -1.70
N THR A 272 -37.72 5.09 -0.76
CA THR A 272 -39.06 5.66 -0.98
C THR A 272 -39.01 7.06 -1.62
N ALA A 273 -37.86 7.74 -1.55
CA ALA A 273 -37.67 9.09 -2.09
C ALA A 273 -37.06 9.10 -3.51
N CYS A 274 -36.51 7.97 -3.97
CA CYS A 274 -35.94 7.77 -5.31
C CYS A 274 -36.42 6.44 -5.89
N ASP A 275 -36.69 6.41 -7.19
CA ASP A 275 -37.10 5.19 -7.88
C ASP A 275 -35.91 4.63 -8.68
N ILE A 276 -35.08 3.81 -8.03
CA ILE A 276 -33.83 3.28 -8.60
C ILE A 276 -33.95 1.77 -8.75
N ALA A 277 -33.83 1.27 -9.98
CA ALA A 277 -33.85 -0.16 -10.24
C ALA A 277 -32.70 -0.90 -9.54
N ALA A 278 -32.95 -2.16 -9.14
CA ALA A 278 -31.97 -2.95 -8.38
C ALA A 278 -30.74 -3.37 -9.19
N THR A 279 -30.82 -3.35 -10.52
CA THR A 279 -29.72 -3.69 -11.44
C THR A 279 -28.90 -2.47 -11.85
N THR A 280 -29.31 -1.24 -11.48
CA THR A 280 -28.56 -0.02 -11.76
C THR A 280 -27.21 -0.01 -11.03
N VAL A 281 -26.16 0.40 -11.74
CA VAL A 281 -24.81 0.59 -11.22
C VAL A 281 -24.55 2.07 -10.97
N ILE A 282 -24.25 2.44 -9.72
CA ILE A 282 -24.01 3.82 -9.29
C ILE A 282 -22.64 3.91 -8.62
N LEU A 283 -21.74 4.68 -9.22
CA LEU A 283 -20.33 4.77 -8.83
C LEU A 283 -19.93 6.24 -8.66
N CYS A 284 -19.24 6.58 -7.57
CA CYS A 284 -18.76 7.95 -7.30
C CYS A 284 -19.84 9.03 -7.53
N SER A 285 -21.10 8.77 -7.17
CA SER A 285 -22.23 9.64 -7.56
C SER A 285 -23.12 10.03 -6.40
N LYS A 286 -23.69 11.22 -6.48
CA LYS A 286 -24.68 11.75 -5.54
C LYS A 286 -26.06 11.78 -6.19
N ILE A 287 -26.98 11.00 -5.65
CA ILE A 287 -28.39 11.00 -6.05
C ILE A 287 -29.20 11.67 -4.95
N SER A 288 -30.13 12.54 -5.32
CA SER A 288 -31.05 13.21 -4.39
C SER A 288 -32.50 12.77 -4.62
N ALA A 289 -33.39 13.11 -3.68
CA ALA A 289 -34.80 12.75 -3.76
C ALA A 289 -35.45 13.28 -5.05
N GLY A 290 -36.36 12.49 -5.64
CA GLY A 290 -37.07 12.83 -6.87
C GLY A 290 -36.41 12.37 -8.17
N VAL A 291 -35.25 11.70 -8.09
CA VAL A 291 -34.57 11.08 -9.23
C VAL A 291 -35.09 9.64 -9.46
N SER A 292 -35.33 9.27 -10.72
CA SER A 292 -35.66 7.90 -11.12
C SER A 292 -34.64 7.35 -12.12
N ILE A 293 -34.18 6.10 -11.94
CA ILE A 293 -33.19 5.45 -12.80
C ILE A 293 -33.67 4.05 -13.18
N GLY A 294 -33.75 3.78 -14.49
CA GLY A 294 -34.16 2.51 -15.06
C GLY A 294 -33.13 1.38 -14.90
N GLU A 295 -33.55 0.19 -15.32
CA GLU A 295 -32.76 -1.04 -15.24
C GLU A 295 -31.47 -0.96 -16.05
N ASP A 296 -30.44 -1.69 -15.61
CA ASP A 296 -29.17 -1.93 -16.32
C ASP A 296 -28.46 -0.65 -16.79
N SER A 297 -28.60 0.42 -16.01
CA SER A 297 -28.01 1.74 -16.30
C SER A 297 -26.77 1.99 -15.45
N LEU A 298 -25.82 2.76 -15.99
CA LEU A 298 -24.59 3.16 -15.32
C LEU A 298 -24.60 4.67 -15.05
N VAL A 299 -24.43 5.06 -13.79
CA VAL A 299 -24.20 6.45 -13.37
C VAL A 299 -22.85 6.55 -12.69
N TYR A 300 -21.94 7.34 -13.26
CA TYR A 300 -20.58 7.51 -12.78
C TYR A 300 -20.21 8.98 -12.62
N ASP A 301 -19.52 9.31 -11.51
CA ASP A 301 -18.98 10.66 -11.24
C ASP A 301 -20.00 11.80 -11.45
N SER A 302 -21.25 11.58 -11.02
CA SER A 302 -22.38 12.46 -11.35
C SER A 302 -23.18 12.89 -10.12
N SER A 303 -23.71 14.12 -10.14
CA SER A 303 -24.55 14.67 -9.09
C SER A 303 -25.94 14.98 -9.65
N LEU A 304 -26.94 14.19 -9.28
CA LEU A 304 -28.29 14.29 -9.82
C LEU A 304 -29.27 14.68 -8.72
N SER A 305 -30.03 15.75 -8.96
CA SER A 305 -31.08 16.20 -8.05
C SER A 305 -32.27 16.82 -8.79
N GLY A 306 -33.41 16.84 -8.09
CA GLY A 306 -34.68 17.30 -8.63
C GLY A 306 -35.35 16.26 -9.53
N ARG A 307 -36.30 16.70 -10.37
CA ARG A 307 -37.09 15.82 -11.25
C ARG A 307 -36.29 15.37 -12.49
N VAL A 308 -35.32 14.48 -12.27
CA VAL A 308 -34.51 13.81 -13.31
C VAL A 308 -34.96 12.37 -13.48
N ARG A 309 -35.23 11.95 -14.72
CA ARG A 309 -35.47 10.54 -15.07
C ARG A 309 -34.41 10.04 -16.03
N ILE A 310 -33.78 8.92 -15.70
CA ILE A 310 -32.86 8.19 -16.57
C ILE A 310 -33.55 6.90 -17.00
N GLY A 311 -33.73 6.74 -18.31
CA GLY A 311 -34.29 5.54 -18.91
C GLY A 311 -33.37 4.33 -18.77
N SER A 312 -33.91 3.14 -19.03
CA SER A 312 -33.19 1.87 -18.89
C SER A 312 -32.05 1.73 -19.92
N GLN A 313 -31.01 0.98 -19.58
CA GLN A 313 -29.81 0.78 -20.39
C GLN A 313 -29.14 2.10 -20.81
N SER A 314 -29.07 3.06 -19.90
CA SER A 314 -28.47 4.38 -20.16
C SER A 314 -27.15 4.57 -19.42
N ILE A 315 -26.27 5.43 -19.96
CA ILE A 315 -24.97 5.76 -19.36
C ILE A 315 -24.91 7.26 -19.07
N VAL A 316 -24.62 7.63 -17.83
CA VAL A 316 -24.45 9.03 -17.40
C VAL A 316 -23.10 9.19 -16.71
N VAL A 317 -22.25 10.11 -17.21
CA VAL A 317 -20.88 10.29 -16.71
C VAL A 317 -20.53 11.76 -16.52
N GLY A 318 -20.03 12.14 -15.34
CA GLY A 318 -19.50 13.49 -15.09
C GLY A 318 -20.55 14.61 -15.04
N VAL A 319 -21.85 14.27 -14.91
CA VAL A 319 -22.95 15.22 -15.13
C VAL A 319 -23.51 15.74 -13.80
N ASN A 320 -23.58 17.07 -13.66
CA ASN A 320 -24.06 17.73 -12.44
C ASN A 320 -25.37 18.50 -12.70
N ILE A 321 -26.51 17.97 -12.26
CA ILE A 321 -27.86 18.56 -12.40
C ILE A 321 -28.41 18.93 -11.02
N HIS A 322 -28.55 20.24 -10.78
CA HIS A 322 -29.04 20.81 -9.52
C HIS A 322 -30.37 21.56 -9.65
N GLU A 323 -31.32 21.31 -8.73
CA GLU A 323 -32.54 22.11 -8.58
C GLU A 323 -32.27 23.28 -7.62
N LEU A 324 -32.38 24.53 -8.11
CA LEU A 324 -32.11 25.75 -7.33
C LEU A 324 -33.31 26.14 -6.44
N HIS A 325 -33.04 26.42 -5.16
CA HIS A 325 -33.99 27.10 -4.28
C HIS A 325 -34.09 28.61 -4.61
N ARG A 326 -35.23 28.99 -5.17
CA ARG A 326 -35.97 30.27 -5.18
C ARG A 326 -35.37 31.63 -5.63
N ASP A 327 -34.06 31.92 -5.66
CA ASP A 327 -33.62 33.33 -5.87
C ASP A 327 -32.63 33.64 -7.02
N SER A 328 -32.48 32.78 -8.03
CA SER A 328 -31.73 33.16 -9.26
C SER A 328 -32.30 32.53 -10.54
N PRO A 329 -32.24 33.23 -11.69
CA PRO A 329 -32.94 32.78 -12.87
C PRO A 329 -32.13 31.73 -13.64
N GLN A 330 -32.80 30.61 -13.92
CA GLN A 330 -32.54 29.64 -15.00
C GLN A 330 -31.53 28.50 -14.71
N ILE A 331 -31.99 27.41 -14.08
CA ILE A 331 -31.47 26.07 -14.40
C ILE A 331 -32.59 25.14 -14.87
N ILE A 332 -33.77 25.19 -14.25
CA ILE A 332 -35.00 24.53 -14.72
C ILE A 332 -36.16 25.44 -14.28
N ARG A 333 -37.09 25.82 -15.17
CA ARG A 333 -38.38 26.36 -14.69
C ARG A 333 -38.99 25.27 -13.84
N SER A 334 -39.39 25.56 -12.59
CA SER A 334 -39.90 24.62 -11.58
C SER A 334 -40.99 23.62 -12.02
N SER A 335 -41.43 23.65 -13.28
CA SER A 335 -42.40 22.78 -13.93
C SER A 335 -41.84 21.75 -14.95
N THR A 336 -40.56 21.79 -15.37
CA THR A 336 -40.05 20.86 -16.43
C THR A 336 -39.09 19.79 -15.93
N CYS A 337 -39.47 18.52 -16.06
CA CYS A 337 -38.63 17.35 -15.77
C CYS A 337 -37.59 17.11 -16.90
N PHE A 338 -36.35 16.78 -16.56
CA PHE A 338 -35.36 16.24 -17.51
C PHE A 338 -35.53 14.73 -17.61
N THR A 339 -35.57 14.19 -18.83
CA THR A 339 -35.74 12.75 -19.07
C THR A 339 -34.76 12.31 -20.14
N LEU A 340 -33.77 11.52 -19.75
CA LEU A 340 -32.91 10.79 -20.67
C LEU A 340 -33.68 9.53 -21.11
N PRO A 341 -34.00 9.36 -22.41
CA PRO A 341 -34.71 8.18 -22.88
C PRO A 341 -33.87 6.90 -22.74
N ASP A 342 -34.52 5.75 -22.81
CA ASP A 342 -33.85 4.44 -22.75
C ASP A 342 -32.77 4.32 -23.83
N ARG A 343 -31.68 3.59 -23.54
CA ARG A 343 -30.57 3.33 -24.47
C ARG A 343 -29.86 4.58 -24.96
N HIS A 344 -29.64 5.57 -24.07
CA HIS A 344 -28.90 6.79 -24.38
C HIS A 344 -27.70 7.00 -23.46
N CYS A 345 -26.69 7.70 -23.98
CA CYS A 345 -25.51 8.12 -23.24
C CYS A 345 -25.51 9.65 -23.08
N LEU A 346 -25.14 10.12 -21.89
CA LEU A 346 -24.98 11.53 -21.55
C LEU A 346 -23.69 11.72 -20.74
N TRP A 347 -22.80 12.59 -21.21
CA TRP A 347 -21.61 12.95 -20.43
C TRP A 347 -21.21 14.41 -20.64
N GLU A 348 -20.47 14.95 -19.68
CA GLU A 348 -19.98 16.33 -19.69
C GLU A 348 -18.45 16.36 -19.70
N VAL A 349 -17.85 17.25 -20.49
CA VAL A 349 -16.39 17.45 -20.51
C VAL A 349 -16.00 18.94 -20.51
N PRO A 350 -14.94 19.33 -19.77
CA PRO A 350 -14.35 20.66 -19.84
C PRO A 350 -13.45 20.81 -21.08
N LEU A 351 -13.44 22.00 -21.68
CA LEU A 351 -12.59 22.34 -22.83
C LEU A 351 -11.41 23.23 -22.43
N VAL A 352 -10.26 23.03 -23.12
CA VAL A 352 -9.02 23.80 -22.92
C VAL A 352 -9.23 25.30 -23.23
N ASN A 353 -8.48 26.17 -22.54
CA ASN A 353 -8.50 27.64 -22.67
C ASN A 353 -9.80 28.31 -22.18
N SER A 354 -10.44 27.76 -21.15
CA SER A 354 -11.68 28.31 -20.56
C SER A 354 -12.82 28.47 -21.57
N MET A 355 -12.82 27.64 -22.62
CA MET A 355 -13.85 27.62 -23.67
C MET A 355 -15.22 27.12 -23.15
N GLY A 356 -15.35 26.81 -21.86
CA GLY A 356 -16.57 26.30 -21.22
C GLY A 356 -16.59 24.76 -21.14
N ARG A 357 -17.76 24.22 -20.80
CA ARG A 357 -18.05 22.78 -20.79
C ARG A 357 -18.98 22.42 -21.94
N VAL A 358 -18.91 21.18 -22.39
CA VAL A 358 -19.81 20.62 -23.41
C VAL A 358 -20.45 19.36 -22.89
N MET A 359 -21.78 19.28 -22.99
CA MET A 359 -22.54 18.05 -22.77
C MET A 359 -22.76 17.34 -24.10
N VAL A 360 -22.46 16.04 -24.11
CA VAL A 360 -22.55 15.18 -25.27
C VAL A 360 -23.65 14.17 -25.06
N TYR A 361 -24.43 13.94 -26.12
CA TYR A 361 -25.61 13.06 -26.12
C TYR A 361 -25.55 12.16 -27.35
N CYS A 362 -25.70 10.86 -27.18
CA CYS A 362 -25.85 9.91 -28.28
C CYS A 362 -26.64 8.67 -27.85
N GLY A 363 -27.01 7.82 -28.80
CA GLY A 363 -27.58 6.50 -28.52
C GLY A 363 -26.51 5.52 -28.07
N LEU A 364 -26.90 4.55 -27.24
CA LEU A 364 -26.02 3.49 -26.73
C LEU A 364 -25.38 2.67 -27.87
N HIS A 365 -26.14 2.44 -28.93
CA HIS A 365 -25.77 1.61 -30.09
C HIS A 365 -25.23 2.43 -31.28
N ASP A 366 -25.09 3.74 -31.15
CA ASP A 366 -24.56 4.55 -32.24
C ASP A 366 -23.07 4.25 -32.43
N ASN A 367 -22.67 3.90 -33.65
CA ASN A 367 -21.26 3.72 -34.00
C ASN A 367 -20.72 4.98 -34.67
N PRO A 368 -19.82 5.76 -34.03
CA PRO A 368 -19.42 7.06 -34.54
C PRO A 368 -18.66 7.04 -35.87
N LYS A 369 -18.17 5.87 -36.30
CA LYS A 369 -17.41 5.68 -37.54
C LYS A 369 -18.29 5.43 -38.77
N VAL A 370 -19.54 5.02 -38.57
CA VAL A 370 -20.41 4.62 -39.69
C VAL A 370 -20.95 5.88 -40.36
N ALA A 371 -20.69 6.00 -41.66
CA ALA A 371 -21.13 7.13 -42.45
C ALA A 371 -22.64 7.04 -42.76
N MET A 372 -23.25 8.20 -43.01
CA MET A 372 -24.68 8.34 -43.32
C MET A 372 -25.12 7.50 -44.54
N ASN A 373 -24.22 7.25 -45.49
CA ASN A 373 -24.47 6.42 -46.67
C ASN A 373 -24.41 4.90 -46.39
N ARG A 374 -23.95 4.49 -45.21
CA ARG A 374 -23.83 3.10 -44.76
C ARG A 374 -24.67 2.86 -43.49
N ASP A 375 -25.87 3.45 -43.44
CA ASP A 375 -26.84 3.30 -42.35
C ASP A 375 -26.36 3.79 -40.97
N GLY A 376 -25.53 4.84 -40.93
CA GLY A 376 -25.16 5.49 -39.67
C GLY A 376 -26.37 6.03 -38.89
N THR A 377 -26.28 5.97 -37.57
CA THR A 377 -27.35 6.40 -36.65
C THR A 377 -26.90 7.52 -35.70
N PHE A 378 -27.87 8.27 -35.20
CA PHE A 378 -27.72 9.21 -34.10
C PHE A 378 -28.95 9.14 -33.19
N CYS A 379 -28.73 9.03 -31.88
CA CYS A 379 -29.74 8.74 -30.87
C CYS A 379 -30.60 7.50 -31.23
N GLY A 380 -29.95 6.46 -31.77
CA GLY A 380 -30.60 5.21 -32.18
C GLY A 380 -31.50 5.32 -33.42
N LYS A 381 -31.49 6.45 -34.13
CA LYS A 381 -32.29 6.69 -35.35
C LYS A 381 -31.37 6.89 -36.56
N PRO A 382 -31.75 6.42 -37.77
CA PRO A 382 -30.98 6.71 -38.98
C PRO A 382 -30.87 8.22 -39.23
N TRP A 383 -29.70 8.67 -39.70
CA TRP A 383 -29.43 10.10 -39.94
C TRP A 383 -30.48 10.80 -40.81
N LYS A 384 -31.03 10.13 -41.83
CA LYS A 384 -32.11 10.68 -42.68
C LYS A 384 -33.32 11.11 -41.86
N ASN A 385 -33.78 10.24 -40.95
CA ASN A 385 -34.94 10.48 -40.10
C ASN A 385 -34.66 11.59 -39.07
N VAL A 386 -33.42 11.68 -38.59
CA VAL A 386 -32.99 12.73 -37.65
C VAL A 386 -33.01 14.10 -38.33
N LEU A 387 -32.42 14.22 -39.53
CA LEU A 387 -32.37 15.48 -40.28
C LEU A 387 -33.78 15.96 -40.66
N GLU A 388 -34.63 15.06 -41.15
CA GLU A 388 -36.04 15.35 -41.48
C GLU A 388 -36.85 15.73 -40.24
N GLY A 389 -36.74 14.96 -39.15
CA GLY A 389 -37.49 15.18 -37.91
C GLY A 389 -37.11 16.47 -37.18
N LEU A 390 -35.83 16.85 -37.21
CA LEU A 390 -35.32 18.07 -36.57
C LEU A 390 -35.29 19.28 -37.51
N LYS A 391 -35.58 19.09 -38.81
CA LYS A 391 -35.51 20.13 -39.85
C LYS A 391 -34.11 20.77 -39.93
N ILE A 392 -33.07 19.95 -39.92
CA ILE A 392 -31.66 20.35 -40.02
C ILE A 392 -31.13 19.97 -41.42
N GLN A 393 -30.35 20.85 -42.06
CA GLN A 393 -29.69 20.55 -43.33
C GLN A 393 -28.32 19.92 -43.09
N ASP A 394 -27.82 19.14 -44.04
CA ASP A 394 -26.50 18.50 -43.90
C ASP A 394 -25.35 19.52 -43.80
N THR A 395 -25.45 20.64 -44.52
CA THR A 395 -24.53 21.78 -44.43
C THR A 395 -24.50 22.47 -43.07
N ASP A 396 -25.54 22.27 -42.24
CA ASP A 396 -25.56 22.85 -40.89
C ASP A 396 -24.60 22.11 -39.95
N ILE A 397 -24.26 20.85 -40.24
CA ILE A 397 -23.54 19.93 -39.33
C ILE A 397 -22.16 19.55 -39.87
N TRP A 398 -22.02 19.40 -41.19
CA TRP A 398 -20.77 18.97 -41.83
C TRP A 398 -20.24 20.03 -42.82
N ASP A 399 -18.93 20.24 -42.79
CA ASP A 399 -18.22 21.07 -43.78
C ASP A 399 -18.21 20.37 -45.16
N THR A 400 -18.28 21.15 -46.24
CA THR A 400 -18.36 20.64 -47.63
C THR A 400 -17.12 19.85 -48.10
N SER A 401 -16.03 19.86 -47.33
CA SER A 401 -14.77 19.17 -47.64
C SER A 401 -14.66 17.74 -47.09
N ASN A 402 -15.59 17.29 -46.24
CA ASN A 402 -15.49 15.96 -45.60
C ASN A 402 -16.11 14.86 -46.49
N LEU A 403 -15.28 13.88 -46.88
CA LEU A 403 -15.68 12.76 -47.74
C LEU A 403 -16.61 11.74 -47.04
N ASP A 404 -16.48 11.55 -45.72
CA ASP A 404 -17.29 10.62 -44.93
C ASP A 404 -18.12 11.33 -43.85
N LYS A 405 -19.39 11.65 -44.14
CA LYS A 405 -20.34 12.27 -43.18
C LYS A 405 -20.76 11.25 -42.11
N CYS A 406 -20.22 11.34 -40.90
CA CYS A 406 -20.51 10.43 -39.78
C CYS A 406 -20.68 11.20 -38.44
N LEU A 407 -21.04 10.51 -37.37
CA LEU A 407 -21.20 11.14 -36.05
C LEU A 407 -19.86 11.66 -35.49
N TRP A 408 -18.74 11.02 -35.82
CA TRP A 408 -17.40 11.45 -35.36
C TRP A 408 -17.05 12.89 -35.79
N ASN A 409 -17.41 13.29 -37.01
CA ASN A 409 -17.11 14.62 -37.57
C ASN A 409 -18.32 15.57 -37.63
N ALA A 410 -19.45 15.20 -37.04
CA ALA A 410 -20.66 16.02 -37.01
C ALA A 410 -20.58 17.11 -35.93
N ARG A 411 -20.66 18.39 -36.30
CA ARG A 411 -20.68 19.52 -35.33
C ARG A 411 -22.05 19.69 -34.67
N LEU A 412 -22.36 18.77 -33.76
CA LEU A 412 -23.65 18.72 -33.07
C LEU A 412 -23.66 19.43 -31.72
N PHE A 413 -22.56 19.39 -30.99
CA PHE A 413 -22.55 19.66 -29.55
C PHE A 413 -22.27 21.15 -29.30
N PRO A 414 -23.23 21.92 -28.77
CA PRO A 414 -23.05 23.34 -28.56
C PRO A 414 -22.22 23.65 -27.30
N ILE A 415 -21.47 24.75 -27.34
CA ILE A 415 -20.81 25.34 -26.17
C ILE A 415 -21.73 26.44 -25.62
N MET A 416 -22.45 26.16 -24.53
CA MET A 416 -23.43 27.06 -23.91
C MET A 416 -23.62 26.74 -22.42
N SER A 417 -24.56 27.41 -21.74
CA SER A 417 -24.82 27.11 -20.33
C SER A 417 -25.45 25.71 -20.15
N PRO A 418 -25.20 25.00 -19.03
CA PRO A 418 -25.75 23.66 -18.80
C PRO A 418 -27.29 23.53 -19.00
N PRO A 419 -28.12 24.50 -18.58
CA PRO A 419 -29.57 24.46 -18.82
C PRO A 419 -29.95 24.49 -20.30
N GLU A 420 -29.25 25.32 -21.08
CA GLU A 420 -29.46 25.43 -22.53
C GLU A 420 -28.98 24.16 -23.23
N MET A 421 -27.85 23.59 -22.80
CA MET A 421 -27.34 22.31 -23.31
C MET A 421 -28.33 21.17 -23.09
N LEU A 422 -28.92 21.04 -21.90
CA LEU A 422 -29.93 20.02 -21.61
C LEU A 422 -31.19 20.20 -22.47
N SER A 423 -31.62 21.44 -22.67
CA SER A 423 -32.77 21.76 -23.54
C SER A 423 -32.51 21.38 -25.00
N VAL A 424 -31.32 21.70 -25.52
CA VAL A 424 -30.88 21.31 -26.85
C VAL A 424 -30.73 19.79 -26.97
N GLY A 425 -30.16 19.12 -25.95
CA GLY A 425 -29.99 17.67 -25.93
C GLY A 425 -31.33 16.94 -26.05
N LEU A 426 -32.35 17.37 -25.31
CA LEU A 426 -33.71 16.83 -25.39
C LEU A 426 -34.33 17.01 -26.78
N TRP A 427 -34.09 18.15 -27.42
CA TRP A 427 -34.51 18.40 -28.80
C TRP A 427 -33.77 17.48 -29.78
N LEU A 428 -32.44 17.34 -29.67
CA LEU A 428 -31.61 16.47 -30.53
C LEU A 428 -32.00 14.99 -30.42
N MET A 429 -32.38 14.51 -29.23
CA MET A 429 -32.88 13.13 -29.02
C MET A 429 -34.28 12.89 -29.63
N GLY A 430 -34.95 13.95 -30.12
CA GLY A 430 -36.27 13.86 -30.75
C GLY A 430 -37.42 13.67 -29.76
N SER A 431 -37.25 14.13 -28.50
CA SER A 431 -38.33 14.19 -27.51
C SER A 431 -39.39 15.18 -28.00
N SER A 432 -40.44 14.63 -28.61
CA SER A 432 -41.40 15.36 -29.44
C SER A 432 -42.17 16.40 -28.62
N GLY A 433 -42.20 17.65 -29.08
CA GLY A 433 -43.04 18.72 -28.49
C GLY A 433 -42.33 19.87 -27.77
N ARG A 434 -40.99 19.92 -27.72
CA ARG A 434 -40.25 20.99 -26.99
C ARG A 434 -39.78 22.19 -27.82
N ASP A 435 -40.01 22.21 -29.14
CA ASP A 435 -39.71 23.40 -29.97
C ASP A 435 -40.88 23.87 -30.86
N PRO A 436 -42.10 24.09 -30.31
CA PRO A 436 -43.24 24.56 -31.10
C PRO A 436 -42.98 25.93 -31.76
N ASP A 437 -42.15 26.78 -31.13
CA ASP A 437 -41.84 28.14 -31.60
C ASP A 437 -40.53 28.24 -32.41
N GLY A 438 -39.81 27.14 -32.63
CA GLY A 438 -38.51 27.15 -33.32
C GLY A 438 -37.38 27.88 -32.55
N LYS A 439 -37.54 28.07 -31.24
CA LYS A 439 -36.61 28.80 -30.36
C LYS A 439 -35.36 27.98 -30.08
N VAL A 440 -35.48 26.70 -29.76
CA VAL A 440 -34.35 25.82 -29.41
C VAL A 440 -33.49 25.54 -30.64
N SER A 441 -34.12 25.27 -31.78
CA SER A 441 -33.42 25.07 -33.06
C SER A 441 -32.67 26.32 -33.53
N ARG A 442 -33.23 27.54 -33.33
CA ARG A 442 -32.54 28.80 -33.63
C ARG A 442 -31.34 29.02 -32.71
N MET A 443 -31.50 28.77 -31.42
CA MET A 443 -30.45 28.85 -30.42
C MET A 443 -29.29 27.90 -30.75
N TRP A 444 -29.60 26.68 -31.14
CA TRP A 444 -28.59 25.70 -31.57
C TRP A 444 -27.83 26.15 -32.81
N ARG A 445 -28.50 26.66 -33.86
CA ARG A 445 -27.82 27.13 -35.09
C ARG A 445 -26.91 28.34 -34.86
N GLN A 446 -27.26 29.22 -33.92
CA GLN A 446 -26.47 30.41 -33.58
C GLN A 446 -25.29 30.10 -32.65
N SER A 447 -25.32 28.94 -31.99
CA SER A 447 -24.27 28.54 -31.06
C SER A 447 -23.00 28.05 -31.77
N ARG A 448 -21.86 28.21 -31.10
CA ARG A 448 -20.62 27.55 -31.50
C ARG A 448 -20.74 26.06 -31.17
N ARG A 449 -20.53 25.22 -32.17
CA ARG A 449 -20.71 23.76 -32.07
C ARG A 449 -19.41 23.04 -32.37
N VAL A 450 -19.20 21.91 -31.69
CA VAL A 450 -18.04 21.04 -31.86
C VAL A 450 -18.46 19.62 -32.25
N SER A 451 -17.58 18.92 -32.98
CA SER A 451 -17.71 17.49 -33.25
C SER A 451 -17.01 16.63 -32.20
N LEU A 452 -17.24 15.30 -32.19
CA LEU A 452 -16.49 14.39 -31.32
C LEU A 452 -14.99 14.41 -31.62
N GLU A 453 -14.61 14.58 -32.89
CA GLU A 453 -13.21 14.73 -33.30
C GLU A 453 -12.56 15.99 -32.73
N GLU A 454 -13.25 17.13 -32.83
CA GLU A 454 -12.77 18.41 -32.30
C GLU A 454 -12.71 18.39 -30.76
N LEU A 455 -13.73 17.79 -30.14
CA LEU A 455 -13.81 17.58 -28.69
C LEU A 455 -12.61 16.75 -28.20
N HIS A 456 -12.30 15.62 -28.85
CA HIS A 456 -11.19 14.76 -28.47
C HIS A 456 -9.82 15.48 -28.42
N ARG A 457 -9.61 16.47 -29.29
CA ARG A 457 -8.38 17.29 -29.32
C ARG A 457 -8.37 18.46 -28.34
N SER A 458 -9.51 18.79 -27.74
CA SER A 458 -9.71 20.02 -26.97
C SER A 458 -10.22 19.81 -25.54
N ILE A 459 -10.27 18.55 -25.06
CA ILE A 459 -10.59 18.22 -23.66
C ILE A 459 -9.49 18.73 -22.72
N ASP A 460 -9.89 19.40 -21.63
CA ASP A 460 -9.01 19.75 -20.53
C ASP A 460 -8.94 18.60 -19.50
N TYR A 461 -7.99 17.70 -19.70
CA TYR A 461 -7.81 16.54 -18.82
C TYR A 461 -7.42 16.94 -17.38
N HIS A 462 -6.65 18.01 -17.21
CA HIS A 462 -6.25 18.48 -15.89
C HIS A 462 -7.48 18.94 -15.12
N GLN A 463 -8.33 19.78 -15.73
CA GLN A 463 -9.56 20.22 -15.10
C GLN A 463 -10.53 19.06 -14.81
N LEU A 464 -10.65 18.09 -15.74
CA LEU A 464 -11.49 16.91 -15.53
C LEU A 464 -11.05 16.10 -14.30
N CYS A 465 -9.74 15.88 -14.12
CA CYS A 465 -9.19 15.20 -12.94
C CYS A 465 -9.42 16.00 -11.65
N VAL A 466 -9.23 17.32 -11.69
CA VAL A 466 -9.47 18.19 -10.53
C VAL A 466 -10.95 18.19 -10.13
N ASP A 467 -11.86 18.27 -11.10
CA ASP A 467 -13.30 18.23 -10.86
C ASP A 467 -13.74 16.90 -10.24
N SER A 468 -13.24 15.78 -10.78
CA SER A 468 -13.53 14.44 -10.27
C SER A 468 -12.99 14.25 -8.84
N ALA A 469 -11.74 14.66 -8.58
CA ALA A 469 -11.16 14.61 -7.24
C ALA A 469 -11.96 15.45 -6.22
N LYS A 470 -12.41 16.64 -6.63
CA LYS A 470 -13.28 17.48 -5.80
C LYS A 470 -14.63 16.84 -5.54
N HIS A 471 -15.26 16.25 -6.56
CA HIS A 471 -16.54 15.56 -6.42
C HIS A 471 -16.43 14.37 -5.45
N GLN A 472 -15.38 13.57 -5.56
CA GLN A 472 -15.10 12.45 -4.68
C GLN A 472 -14.87 12.91 -3.22
N ALA A 473 -14.13 14.00 -3.02
CA ALA A 473 -13.92 14.58 -1.69
C ALA A 473 -15.24 15.06 -1.04
N ASP A 474 -16.08 15.77 -1.81
CA ASP A 474 -17.41 16.21 -1.35
C ASP A 474 -18.31 15.02 -0.98
N LEU A 475 -18.20 13.93 -1.73
CA LEU A 475 -18.95 12.70 -1.51
C LEU A 475 -18.46 11.95 -0.28
N ALA A 476 -17.15 11.81 -0.11
CA ALA A 476 -16.53 11.24 1.09
C ALA A 476 -16.96 12.00 2.36
N ALA A 477 -16.97 13.34 2.30
CA ALA A 477 -17.48 14.18 3.38
C ALA A 477 -18.97 13.94 3.68
N ALA A 478 -19.82 13.81 2.65
CA ALA A 478 -21.24 13.53 2.83
C ALA A 478 -21.50 12.13 3.42
N VAL A 479 -20.73 11.12 3.00
CA VAL A 479 -20.78 9.76 3.53
C VAL A 479 -20.32 9.76 5.00
N ALA A 480 -19.21 10.43 5.32
CA ALA A 480 -18.71 10.53 6.69
C ALA A 480 -19.72 11.21 7.63
N ARG A 481 -20.33 12.34 7.22
CA ARG A 481 -21.41 13.01 7.97
C ARG A 481 -22.60 12.09 8.20
N SER A 482 -23.01 11.33 7.19
CA SER A 482 -24.13 10.38 7.31
C SER A 482 -23.79 9.24 8.29
N CYS A 483 -22.58 8.69 8.22
CA CYS A 483 -22.12 7.64 9.14
C CYS A 483 -22.15 8.11 10.60
N MET A 484 -21.70 9.34 10.85
CA MET A 484 -21.72 9.95 12.18
C MET A 484 -23.15 10.23 12.65
N THR A 485 -24.01 10.78 11.78
CA THR A 485 -25.39 11.15 12.11
C THR A 485 -26.25 9.93 12.47
N TYR A 486 -26.11 8.83 11.73
CA TYR A 486 -26.90 7.61 11.93
C TYR A 486 -26.22 6.57 12.84
N GLY A 487 -25.05 6.87 13.40
CA GLY A 487 -24.28 5.90 14.20
C GLY A 487 -23.86 4.66 13.41
N LEU A 488 -23.69 4.77 12.10
CA LEU A 488 -23.27 3.68 11.21
C LEU A 488 -21.76 3.72 11.02
N LEU A 489 -21.00 3.52 12.10
CA LEU A 489 -19.52 3.58 12.04
C LEU A 489 -18.90 2.42 11.28
N GLY A 490 -19.69 1.50 10.69
CA GLY A 490 -19.31 0.29 9.94
C GLY A 490 -18.20 0.44 8.89
N ARG A 491 -17.98 1.67 8.41
CA ARG A 491 -17.09 2.05 7.31
C ARG A 491 -15.71 2.52 7.78
N ASN A 492 -14.76 2.59 6.85
CA ASN A 492 -13.41 3.11 7.12
C ASN A 492 -13.37 4.64 7.07
N LEU A 493 -13.76 5.27 8.19
CA LEU A 493 -13.77 6.74 8.30
C LEU A 493 -12.38 7.36 8.19
N PHE A 494 -11.32 6.65 8.57
CA PHE A 494 -9.94 7.13 8.40
C PHE A 494 -9.62 7.32 6.91
N GLN A 495 -9.92 6.32 6.07
CA GLN A 495 -9.71 6.41 4.62
C GLN A 495 -10.56 7.53 4.00
N LEU A 496 -11.84 7.65 4.40
CA LEU A 496 -12.69 8.74 3.94
C LEU A 496 -12.11 10.12 4.29
N CYS A 497 -11.44 10.26 5.44
CA CYS A 497 -10.75 11.50 5.81
C CYS A 497 -9.51 11.77 4.97
N GLU A 498 -8.70 10.75 4.69
CA GLU A 498 -7.58 10.88 3.75
C GLU A 498 -8.04 11.30 2.35
N ASP A 499 -9.16 10.73 1.87
CA ASP A 499 -9.75 11.08 0.59
C ASP A 499 -10.32 12.52 0.58
N MET A 500 -10.72 13.06 1.75
CA MET A 500 -11.11 14.46 1.92
C MET A 500 -9.92 15.43 1.92
N LEU A 501 -8.74 15.01 2.37
CA LEU A 501 -7.54 15.86 2.54
C LEU A 501 -6.81 16.19 1.23
N GLY A 502 -7.33 15.74 0.09
CA GLY A 502 -6.75 15.98 -1.25
C GLY A 502 -6.80 17.43 -1.75
N ASN A 503 -7.49 18.36 -1.08
CA ASN A 503 -7.50 19.81 -1.41
C ASN A 503 -7.96 20.70 -0.23
N ASP A 504 -7.28 21.83 -0.05
CA ASP A 504 -7.66 23.07 0.67
C ASP A 504 -8.18 23.01 2.13
N SER A 505 -8.15 24.19 2.79
CA SER A 505 -8.49 24.43 4.20
C SER A 505 -9.89 23.99 4.64
N SER A 506 -10.81 23.73 3.70
CA SER A 506 -12.18 23.26 3.98
C SER A 506 -12.23 21.82 4.51
N SER A 507 -11.25 20.98 4.19
CA SER A 507 -11.17 19.59 4.67
C SER A 507 -10.99 19.50 6.19
N VAL A 508 -10.18 20.40 6.75
CA VAL A 508 -9.94 20.52 8.20
C VAL A 508 -11.20 21.00 8.93
N GLU A 509 -12.00 21.87 8.31
CA GLU A 509 -13.27 22.37 8.85
C GLU A 509 -14.31 21.25 8.95
N VAL A 510 -14.41 20.39 7.93
CA VAL A 510 -15.28 19.20 7.97
C VAL A 510 -14.84 18.24 9.08
N CYS A 511 -13.54 18.00 9.25
CA CYS A 511 -13.05 17.16 10.36
C CYS A 511 -13.42 17.76 11.73
N LYS A 512 -13.31 19.08 11.89
CA LYS A 512 -13.74 19.80 13.12
C LYS A 512 -15.25 19.73 13.34
N GLU A 513 -16.05 19.82 12.28
CA GLU A 513 -17.50 19.63 12.32
C GLU A 513 -17.84 18.20 12.80
N LEU A 514 -17.21 17.18 12.21
CA LEU A 514 -17.41 15.78 12.61
C LEU A 514 -17.01 15.52 14.06
N LEU A 515 -15.99 16.23 14.57
CA LEU A 515 -15.59 16.15 15.98
C LEU A 515 -16.68 16.63 16.96
N THR A 516 -17.62 17.49 16.52
CA THR A 516 -18.73 17.97 17.36
C THR A 516 -19.77 16.90 17.68
N PHE A 517 -19.83 15.82 16.89
CA PHE A 517 -20.71 14.67 17.16
C PHE A 517 -20.24 13.83 18.35
N PHE A 518 -19.00 14.03 18.82
CA PHE A 518 -18.47 13.31 19.97
C PHE A 518 -18.72 14.08 21.26
N PRO A 519 -19.16 13.42 22.34
CA PRO A 519 -19.39 14.08 23.62
C PRO A 519 -18.11 14.73 24.15
N SER A 520 -18.26 15.98 24.60
CA SER A 520 -17.24 16.79 25.24
C SER A 520 -17.04 16.34 26.69
N HIS A 521 -16.16 15.34 26.86
CA HIS A 521 -15.68 14.77 28.13
C HIS A 521 -16.68 13.88 28.88
N GLY A 522 -16.27 12.62 29.11
CA GLY A 522 -16.73 11.80 30.23
C GLY A 522 -18.03 11.01 30.05
N ASP A 523 -18.91 11.39 29.11
CA ASP A 523 -20.14 10.63 28.89
C ASP A 523 -19.89 9.34 28.08
N GLN A 524 -20.40 8.22 28.61
CA GLN A 524 -20.43 6.93 27.91
C GLN A 524 -21.12 7.10 26.56
N TYR A 525 -20.55 6.52 25.50
CA TYR A 525 -21.24 6.39 24.22
C TYR A 525 -22.55 5.62 24.47
N SER A 526 -23.68 6.33 24.47
CA SER A 526 -25.00 5.71 24.55
C SER A 526 -25.38 5.25 23.14
N GLY A 527 -24.94 4.03 22.77
CA GLY A 527 -25.24 3.46 21.47
C GLY A 527 -24.81 2.01 21.32
N VAL A 528 -25.28 1.37 20.25
CA VAL A 528 -25.04 -0.03 19.83
C VAL A 528 -23.56 -0.31 19.47
N LEU A 529 -22.68 0.70 19.54
CA LEU A 529 -21.28 0.66 19.08
C LEU A 529 -20.29 0.48 20.24
N PRO A 530 -19.25 -0.37 20.08
CA PRO A 530 -18.18 -0.51 21.08
C PRO A 530 -17.43 0.82 21.33
N PRO A 531 -17.23 1.23 22.61
CA PRO A 531 -16.46 2.42 22.98
C PRO A 531 -15.06 2.53 22.34
N SER A 532 -14.34 1.42 22.21
CA SER A 532 -13.01 1.33 21.61
C SER A 532 -12.99 1.92 20.19
N ARG A 533 -14.01 1.58 19.40
CA ARG A 533 -14.20 2.12 18.06
C ARG A 533 -14.55 3.60 18.05
N GLY A 534 -15.42 4.04 18.95
CA GLY A 534 -15.77 5.46 19.07
C GLY A 534 -14.53 6.32 19.33
N TYR A 535 -13.66 5.89 20.25
CA TYR A 535 -12.38 6.56 20.51
C TYR A 535 -11.41 6.47 19.33
N GLN A 536 -11.35 5.35 18.62
CA GLN A 536 -10.49 5.22 17.42
C GLN A 536 -10.88 6.25 16.35
N VAL A 537 -12.17 6.37 16.03
CA VAL A 537 -12.66 7.35 15.04
C VAL A 537 -12.35 8.78 15.50
N LYS A 538 -12.55 9.07 16.79
CA LYS A 538 -12.21 10.38 17.36
C LYS A 538 -10.71 10.69 17.23
N MET A 539 -9.85 9.71 17.53
CA MET A 539 -8.40 9.86 17.39
C MET A 539 -7.99 10.12 15.93
N ASP A 540 -8.55 9.35 14.99
CA ASP A 540 -8.27 9.48 13.57
C ASP A 540 -8.70 10.86 13.03
N LEU A 541 -9.87 11.37 13.44
CA LEU A 541 -10.32 12.73 13.09
C LEU A 541 -9.44 13.83 13.70
N LEU A 542 -8.97 13.65 14.95
CA LEU A 542 -8.04 14.59 15.58
C LEU A 542 -6.70 14.66 14.83
N ARG A 543 -6.16 13.49 14.44
CA ARG A 543 -4.95 13.40 13.60
C ARG A 543 -5.15 14.09 12.24
N ALA A 544 -6.27 13.83 11.56
CA ALA A 544 -6.61 14.48 10.30
C ALA A 544 -6.80 16.01 10.44
N SER A 545 -7.27 16.48 11.60
CA SER A 545 -7.42 17.92 11.89
C SER A 545 -6.11 18.63 12.29
N GLY A 546 -5.01 17.89 12.46
CA GLY A 546 -3.70 18.40 12.86
C GLY A 546 -3.46 18.50 14.38
N ASP A 547 -4.39 18.07 15.23
CA ASP A 547 -4.26 18.09 16.70
C ASP A 547 -3.65 16.78 17.23
N VAL A 548 -2.34 16.66 17.07
CA VAL A 548 -1.57 15.45 17.46
C VAL A 548 -1.57 15.24 18.98
N SER A 549 -1.57 16.33 19.77
CA SER A 549 -1.54 16.25 21.24
C SER A 549 -2.83 15.66 21.80
N ALA A 550 -3.99 16.14 21.33
CA ALA A 550 -5.27 15.56 21.72
C ALA A 550 -5.42 14.11 21.23
N ALA A 551 -4.90 13.79 20.04
CA ALA A 551 -4.93 12.42 19.53
C ALA A 551 -4.17 11.43 20.44
N SER A 552 -2.97 11.78 20.91
CA SER A 552 -2.21 10.92 21.84
C SER A 552 -2.94 10.66 23.16
N MET A 553 -3.69 11.64 23.69
CA MET A 553 -4.51 11.42 24.89
C MET A 553 -5.71 10.49 24.65
N VAL A 554 -6.23 10.43 23.42
CA VAL A 554 -7.34 9.54 23.06
C VAL A 554 -6.84 8.12 22.79
N GLU A 555 -5.62 7.97 22.29
CA GLU A 555 -4.98 6.67 22.02
C GLU A 555 -4.96 5.76 23.26
N GLU A 556 -4.57 6.29 24.43
CA GLU A 556 -4.63 5.55 25.70
C GLU A 556 -6.05 5.07 26.03
N LYS A 557 -7.08 5.86 25.69
CA LYS A 557 -8.49 5.52 25.92
C LYS A 557 -9.00 4.44 24.97
N VAL A 558 -8.47 4.38 23.74
CA VAL A 558 -8.78 3.30 22.78
C VAL A 558 -8.38 1.97 23.39
N TRP A 559 -7.12 1.84 23.81
CA TRP A 559 -6.58 0.62 24.38
C TRP A 559 -7.21 0.23 25.70
N ALA A 560 -7.46 1.21 26.59
CA ALA A 560 -8.20 0.97 27.83
C ALA A 560 -9.63 0.46 27.57
N SER A 561 -10.28 0.94 26.50
CA SER A 561 -11.62 0.47 26.11
C SER A 561 -11.61 -0.94 25.55
N VAL A 562 -10.62 -1.30 24.71
CA VAL A 562 -10.45 -2.69 24.23
C VAL A 562 -10.27 -3.67 25.41
N ALA A 563 -9.43 -3.29 26.39
CA ALA A 563 -9.22 -4.08 27.59
C ALA A 563 -10.51 -4.23 28.43
N SER A 564 -11.26 -3.13 28.61
CA SER A 564 -12.52 -3.09 29.36
C SER A 564 -13.64 -3.90 28.68
N GLU A 565 -13.75 -3.81 27.36
CA GLU A 565 -14.70 -4.59 26.54
C GLU A 565 -14.39 -6.08 26.63
N THR A 566 -13.11 -6.45 26.55
CA THR A 566 -12.66 -7.84 26.70
C THR A 566 -12.98 -8.37 28.10
N ALA A 567 -12.69 -7.60 29.15
CA ALA A 567 -13.01 -7.98 30.52
C ALA A 567 -14.53 -8.13 30.75
N SER A 568 -15.33 -7.21 30.19
CA SER A 568 -16.80 -7.26 30.27
C SER A 568 -17.38 -8.47 29.54
N ALA A 569 -16.81 -8.83 28.38
CA ALA A 569 -17.22 -10.01 27.62
C ALA A 569 -16.88 -11.34 28.33
N ILE A 570 -16.04 -11.31 29.35
CA ILE A 570 -15.65 -12.52 30.10
C ILE A 570 -16.42 -12.63 31.43
N LYS A 571 -16.73 -11.50 32.08
CA LYS A 571 -17.28 -11.43 33.46
C LYS A 571 -18.77 -11.82 33.63
N TYR A 572 -19.35 -12.63 32.74
CA TYR A 572 -20.69 -13.17 32.99
C TYR A 572 -20.61 -14.40 33.90
N GLY A 573 -20.98 -14.24 35.19
CA GLY A 573 -21.13 -15.36 36.13
C GLY A 573 -20.34 -15.28 37.44
N SER A 574 -19.56 -14.22 37.69
CA SER A 574 -19.20 -13.88 39.07
C SER A 574 -20.50 -13.50 39.77
N LYS A 575 -21.03 -14.45 40.57
CA LYS A 575 -22.20 -14.24 41.42
C LYS A 575 -22.07 -12.90 42.11
N GLU A 576 -22.99 -11.99 41.82
CA GLU A 576 -23.43 -11.04 42.84
C GLU A 576 -23.68 -11.85 44.11
N SER A 577 -23.22 -11.31 45.23
CA SER A 577 -23.35 -11.80 46.59
C SER A 577 -24.79 -12.24 46.93
N SER A 578 -25.17 -13.43 46.48
CA SER A 578 -26.35 -14.14 46.95
C SER A 578 -26.01 -14.72 48.31
N SER A 579 -26.29 -13.94 49.35
CA SER A 579 -26.80 -14.36 50.66
C SER A 579 -26.56 -15.82 51.07
N SER A 580 -25.75 -15.98 52.12
CA SER A 580 -25.83 -17.05 53.13
C SER A 580 -25.92 -18.49 52.59
N ALA A 581 -24.78 -19.15 52.43
CA ALA A 581 -24.70 -20.59 52.65
C ALA A 581 -23.45 -20.88 53.50
N THR A 582 -23.67 -20.92 54.80
CA THR A 582 -22.73 -21.42 55.80
C THR A 582 -22.57 -22.92 55.57
N THR A 583 -21.51 -23.35 54.89
CA THR A 583 -21.07 -24.74 54.93
C THR A 583 -19.76 -24.80 55.71
N SER A 584 -19.93 -25.02 57.01
CA SER A 584 -18.87 -25.47 57.91
C SER A 584 -18.45 -26.89 57.51
N SER A 585 -17.28 -27.04 56.89
CA SER A 585 -16.55 -28.30 56.88
C SER A 585 -15.17 -28.08 57.51
N ASN A 586 -15.08 -28.39 58.80
CA ASN A 586 -13.82 -28.64 59.48
C ASN A 586 -13.12 -29.82 58.80
N GLY A 587 -12.23 -29.52 57.85
CA GLY A 587 -11.29 -30.45 57.25
C GLY A 587 -9.87 -29.92 57.45
N ASN A 588 -9.04 -30.71 58.14
CA ASN A 588 -7.64 -30.41 58.47
C ASN A 588 -6.89 -29.64 57.38
N LEU A 589 -6.25 -28.51 57.74
CA LEU A 589 -5.30 -27.80 56.90
C LEU A 589 -4.13 -28.73 56.56
N ARG A 590 -4.14 -29.27 55.35
CA ARG A 590 -2.92 -29.78 54.70
C ARG A 590 -2.23 -28.60 54.03
N PRO A 591 -0.89 -28.54 54.00
CA PRO A 591 -0.20 -27.64 53.08
C PRO A 591 -0.61 -28.03 51.64
N LYS A 592 -1.45 -27.20 51.03
CA LYS A 592 -1.91 -27.39 49.65
C LYS A 592 -0.82 -26.88 48.72
N LYS A 593 -0.06 -27.81 48.17
CA LYS A 593 0.88 -27.54 47.08
C LYS A 593 0.22 -27.93 45.77
N ALA A 594 0.12 -26.99 44.83
CA ALA A 594 -0.34 -27.23 43.47
C ALA A 594 0.84 -27.11 42.50
N VAL A 595 0.95 -28.05 41.57
CA VAL A 595 1.98 -28.08 40.52
C VAL A 595 1.26 -28.29 39.19
N VAL A 596 1.51 -27.40 38.24
CA VAL A 596 0.93 -27.46 36.89
C VAL A 596 2.05 -27.34 35.87
N GLU A 597 2.10 -28.29 34.94
CA GLU A 597 3.01 -28.31 33.79
C GLU A 597 2.17 -28.38 32.52
N LEU A 598 2.51 -27.56 31.52
CA LEU A 598 1.77 -27.43 30.27
C LEU A 598 2.70 -27.53 29.04
N PRO A 599 2.21 -28.12 27.94
CA PRO A 599 2.91 -28.12 26.65
C PRO A 599 2.95 -26.70 26.05
N VAL A 600 3.81 -26.50 25.06
CA VAL A 600 3.76 -25.31 24.21
C VAL A 600 2.87 -25.55 23.00
N ARG A 601 2.53 -24.50 22.25
CA ARG A 601 1.63 -24.61 21.10
C ARG A 601 2.28 -24.20 19.79
N VAL A 602 1.77 -24.80 18.72
CA VAL A 602 2.07 -24.50 17.32
C VAL A 602 0.75 -24.29 16.59
N ASP A 603 0.65 -23.23 15.80
CA ASP A 603 -0.55 -22.93 15.02
C ASP A 603 -0.36 -23.40 13.58
N PHE A 604 -1.39 -24.05 13.02
CA PHE A 604 -1.43 -24.37 11.60
C PHE A 604 -1.99 -23.17 10.81
N VAL A 605 -3.13 -22.63 11.25
CA VAL A 605 -3.84 -21.53 10.58
C VAL A 605 -4.91 -20.93 11.50
N GLY A 606 -5.31 -19.69 11.22
CA GLY A 606 -6.42 -19.00 11.87
C GLY A 606 -6.03 -17.93 12.88
N GLY A 607 -4.75 -17.80 13.22
CA GLY A 607 -4.24 -16.78 14.13
C GLY A 607 -4.66 -15.36 13.71
N TRP A 608 -4.90 -14.49 14.70
CA TRP A 608 -5.54 -13.16 14.60
C TRP A 608 -7.06 -13.16 14.60
N SER A 609 -7.71 -14.26 14.21
CA SER A 609 -9.16 -14.39 14.38
C SER A 609 -9.57 -14.59 15.85
N ASP A 610 -8.60 -14.85 16.73
CA ASP A 610 -8.76 -15.00 18.18
C ASP A 610 -8.63 -13.68 18.96
N THR A 611 -7.99 -12.67 18.37
CA THR A 611 -7.60 -11.43 19.06
C THR A 611 -8.78 -10.47 19.24
N PRO A 612 -9.04 -9.94 20.45
CA PRO A 612 -9.98 -8.83 20.64
C PRO A 612 -9.52 -7.56 19.91
N PRO A 613 -10.42 -6.76 19.31
CA PRO A 613 -11.87 -6.87 19.36
C PRO A 613 -12.49 -7.76 18.27
N TRP A 614 -11.69 -8.37 17.37
CA TRP A 614 -12.24 -9.26 16.34
C TRP A 614 -13.09 -10.37 16.96
N SER A 615 -12.53 -11.13 17.89
CA SER A 615 -13.21 -12.27 18.51
C SER A 615 -14.46 -11.90 19.33
N LEU A 616 -14.59 -10.61 19.71
CA LEU A 616 -15.76 -10.07 20.42
C LEU A 616 -16.90 -9.68 19.47
N GLU A 617 -16.57 -9.30 18.24
CA GLU A 617 -17.54 -8.81 17.25
C GLU A 617 -17.85 -9.84 16.15
N ARG A 618 -16.93 -10.76 15.87
CA ARG A 618 -16.95 -11.69 14.73
C ARG A 618 -16.48 -13.08 15.16
N PRO A 619 -17.02 -14.15 14.52
CA PRO A 619 -16.58 -15.50 14.81
C PRO A 619 -15.11 -15.69 14.42
N GLY A 620 -14.33 -16.24 15.33
CA GLY A 620 -12.94 -16.64 15.13
C GLY A 620 -12.82 -18.15 15.00
N CYS A 621 -11.77 -18.62 14.33
CA CYS A 621 -11.47 -20.04 14.23
C CYS A 621 -9.95 -20.24 14.13
N VAL A 622 -9.39 -21.04 15.04
CA VAL A 622 -7.95 -21.36 15.07
C VAL A 622 -7.76 -22.87 15.12
N LEU A 623 -6.89 -23.37 14.25
CA LEU A 623 -6.44 -24.76 14.22
C LEU A 623 -5.00 -24.81 14.72
N ASN A 624 -4.79 -25.43 15.88
CA ASN A 624 -3.47 -25.51 16.49
C ASN A 624 -3.22 -26.87 17.17
N MET A 625 -1.97 -27.07 17.59
CA MET A 625 -1.46 -28.32 18.15
C MET A 625 -0.61 -28.02 19.39
N ALA A 626 -0.83 -28.81 20.45
CA ALA A 626 0.06 -28.84 21.60
C ALA A 626 1.26 -29.74 21.30
N ILE A 627 2.48 -29.26 21.61
CA ILE A 627 3.71 -30.02 21.42
C ILE A 627 4.52 -30.08 22.73
N SER A 628 5.18 -31.21 22.93
CA SER A 628 6.24 -31.35 23.93
C SER A 628 7.58 -31.06 23.27
N LEU A 629 8.54 -30.55 24.06
CA LEU A 629 9.91 -30.36 23.60
C LEU A 629 10.79 -31.39 24.30
N GLU A 630 11.49 -32.21 23.52
CA GLU A 630 12.33 -33.31 24.04
C GLU A 630 11.56 -34.25 24.99
N GLY A 631 10.27 -34.47 24.73
CA GLY A 631 9.40 -35.32 25.55
C GLY A 631 9.00 -34.72 26.91
N ARG A 632 9.28 -33.44 27.15
CA ARG A 632 8.92 -32.72 28.39
C ARG A 632 7.93 -31.59 28.14
N LEU A 633 7.18 -31.23 29.18
CA LEU A 633 6.33 -30.05 29.22
C LEU A 633 7.17 -28.87 29.72
N PRO A 634 7.51 -27.89 28.88
CA PRO A 634 8.58 -26.95 29.19
C PRO A 634 8.11 -25.76 30.04
N VAL A 635 6.81 -25.54 30.20
CA VAL A 635 6.23 -24.41 30.94
C VAL A 635 5.48 -24.91 32.17
N GLY A 636 5.69 -24.29 33.33
CA GLY A 636 4.96 -24.67 34.52
C GLY A 636 5.05 -23.68 35.67
N ALA A 637 4.22 -23.95 36.68
CA ALA A 637 4.16 -23.18 37.91
C ALA A 637 3.93 -24.10 39.11
N THR A 638 4.45 -23.71 40.27
CA THR A 638 4.18 -24.31 41.57
C THR A 638 3.70 -23.24 42.52
N THR A 639 2.65 -23.54 43.27
CA THR A 639 2.12 -22.66 44.31
C THR A 639 1.95 -23.43 45.60
N GLU A 640 2.39 -22.83 46.70
CA GLU A 640 2.42 -23.46 48.03
C GLU A 640 1.99 -22.44 49.07
N ALA A 641 1.04 -22.81 49.94
CA ALA A 641 0.69 -22.03 51.11
C ALA A 641 1.74 -22.24 52.21
N THR A 642 2.27 -21.16 52.77
CA THR A 642 3.30 -21.19 53.82
C THR A 642 2.79 -20.56 55.11
N GLU A 643 3.15 -21.14 56.26
CA GLU A 643 2.81 -20.58 57.57
C GLU A 643 3.90 -19.63 58.11
N ASP A 644 5.06 -19.58 57.46
CA ASP A 644 6.25 -18.86 57.93
C ASP A 644 6.14 -17.33 57.84
N HIS A 645 5.28 -16.82 56.95
CA HIS A 645 5.11 -15.39 56.70
C HIS A 645 3.74 -15.11 56.07
N HIS A 646 3.18 -13.91 56.24
CA HIS A 646 1.86 -13.53 55.69
C HIS A 646 1.93 -12.90 54.27
N GLY A 647 3.12 -12.72 53.70
CA GLY A 647 3.31 -12.12 52.37
C GLY A 647 3.33 -13.12 51.21
N VAL A 648 3.47 -12.58 50.00
CA VAL A 648 3.63 -13.35 48.75
C VAL A 648 5.09 -13.37 48.32
N LEU A 649 5.69 -14.56 48.24
CA LEU A 649 7.01 -14.79 47.68
C LEU A 649 6.88 -15.29 46.23
N ILE A 650 7.44 -14.57 45.28
CA ILE A 650 7.47 -14.94 43.85
C ILE A 650 8.91 -15.24 43.44
N GLU A 651 9.11 -16.39 42.80
CA GLU A 651 10.39 -16.89 42.28
C GLU A 651 10.23 -17.31 40.80
N ASP A 652 11.23 -17.01 39.97
CA ASP A 652 11.32 -17.50 38.58
C ASP A 652 12.51 -18.45 38.37
N ASP A 653 12.65 -18.95 37.14
CA ASP A 653 13.71 -19.83 36.68
C ASP A 653 15.08 -19.15 36.55
N ALA A 654 15.13 -17.81 36.57
CA ALA A 654 16.35 -17.03 36.62
C ALA A 654 16.79 -16.71 38.07
N ASP A 655 16.23 -17.41 39.06
CA ASP A 655 16.44 -17.23 40.50
C ASP A 655 16.16 -15.79 41.00
N ARG A 656 15.37 -15.00 40.26
CA ARG A 656 14.89 -13.70 40.74
C ARG A 656 13.81 -13.94 41.78
N LYS A 657 13.87 -13.18 42.87
CA LYS A 657 12.93 -13.32 43.99
C LYS A 657 12.38 -11.97 44.40
N VAL A 658 11.07 -11.90 44.59
CA VAL A 658 10.39 -10.73 45.14
C VAL A 658 9.47 -11.21 46.25
N TYR A 659 9.65 -10.63 47.45
CA TYR A 659 8.77 -10.82 48.58
C TYR A 659 7.92 -9.55 48.75
N ILE A 660 6.61 -9.73 48.84
CA ILE A 660 5.62 -8.64 48.98
C ILE A 660 4.91 -8.85 50.31
N ASP A 661 5.11 -7.94 51.26
CA ASP A 661 4.48 -7.94 52.57
C ASP A 661 3.11 -7.25 52.55
N ASP A 662 3.03 -6.08 51.90
CA ASP A 662 1.79 -5.33 51.71
C ASP A 662 1.08 -5.74 50.42
N LEU A 663 0.02 -6.56 50.55
CA LEU A 663 -0.79 -7.01 49.41
C LEU A 663 -1.48 -5.86 48.68
N SER A 664 -1.73 -4.72 49.34
CA SER A 664 -2.33 -3.55 48.70
C SER A 664 -1.40 -2.85 47.70
N SER A 665 -0.10 -3.12 47.78
CA SER A 665 0.89 -2.67 46.80
C SER A 665 0.71 -3.33 45.42
N ILE A 666 -0.02 -4.45 45.34
CA ILE A 666 -0.33 -5.15 44.09
C ILE A 666 -1.56 -4.49 43.46
N SER A 667 -1.35 -3.35 42.80
CA SER A 667 -2.38 -2.61 42.07
C SER A 667 -1.93 -2.24 40.66
N CYS A 668 -2.89 -2.15 39.74
CA CYS A 668 -2.66 -1.68 38.38
C CYS A 668 -2.71 -0.14 38.32
N PRO A 669 -1.94 0.52 37.43
CA PRO A 669 -1.11 -0.05 36.36
C PRO A 669 0.29 -0.50 36.82
N PHE A 670 0.79 -1.59 36.23
CA PHE A 670 2.15 -2.08 36.47
C PHE A 670 3.17 -1.38 35.56
N LYS A 671 4.41 -1.19 36.03
CA LYS A 671 5.53 -0.71 35.20
C LYS A 671 5.87 -1.73 34.11
N GLU A 672 6.25 -1.26 32.92
CA GLU A 672 6.60 -2.15 31.80
C GLU A 672 7.76 -3.10 32.12
N ASP A 673 8.75 -2.63 32.88
CA ASP A 673 9.95 -3.39 33.25
C ASP A 673 9.74 -4.35 34.44
N ASP A 674 8.52 -4.49 34.97
CA ASP A 674 8.25 -5.37 36.11
C ASP A 674 8.36 -6.86 35.70
N PRO A 675 9.37 -7.60 36.19
CA PRO A 675 9.62 -8.97 35.78
C PRO A 675 8.52 -9.95 36.21
N PHE A 676 7.71 -9.59 37.23
CA PHE A 676 6.64 -10.41 37.80
C PHE A 676 5.24 -9.87 37.48
N ARG A 677 5.11 -8.96 36.51
CA ARG A 677 3.83 -8.38 36.06
C ARG A 677 2.76 -9.44 35.77
N LEU A 678 3.16 -10.57 35.17
CA LEU A 678 2.27 -11.68 34.85
C LEU A 678 1.66 -12.31 36.09
N VAL A 679 2.50 -12.68 37.05
CA VAL A 679 2.06 -13.32 38.30
C VAL A 679 1.22 -12.35 39.13
N LYS A 680 1.62 -11.08 39.23
CA LYS A 680 0.84 -10.03 39.91
C LYS A 680 -0.54 -9.81 39.27
N SER A 681 -0.61 -9.82 37.94
CA SER A 681 -1.88 -9.69 37.22
C SER A 681 -2.78 -10.91 37.44
N ALA A 682 -2.21 -12.12 37.47
CA ALA A 682 -2.95 -13.34 37.81
C ALA A 682 -3.54 -13.27 39.23
N LEU A 683 -2.79 -12.79 40.23
CA LEU A 683 -3.30 -12.62 41.61
C LEU A 683 -4.51 -11.66 41.70
N ILE A 684 -4.51 -10.58 40.91
CA ILE A 684 -5.64 -9.65 40.84
C ILE A 684 -6.86 -10.33 40.18
N VAL A 685 -6.66 -11.00 39.05
CA VAL A 685 -7.77 -11.58 38.27
C VAL A 685 -8.43 -12.75 38.98
N THR A 686 -7.65 -13.60 39.66
CA THR A 686 -8.21 -14.73 40.42
C THR A 686 -8.91 -14.29 41.70
N GLY A 687 -8.72 -13.04 42.15
CA GLY A 687 -9.33 -12.52 43.37
C GLY A 687 -8.71 -13.07 44.67
N ILE A 688 -7.61 -13.84 44.57
CA ILE A 688 -6.98 -14.48 45.74
C ILE A 688 -6.53 -13.47 46.79
N LEU A 689 -6.19 -12.23 46.38
CA LEU A 689 -5.80 -11.13 47.28
C LEU A 689 -6.87 -10.79 48.33
N GLY A 690 -8.15 -11.06 48.04
CA GLY A 690 -9.27 -10.86 48.97
C GLY A 690 -9.75 -12.15 49.66
N HIS A 691 -9.08 -13.28 49.45
CA HIS A 691 -9.51 -14.58 49.95
C HIS A 691 -9.07 -14.80 51.42
N GLU A 692 -9.92 -15.41 52.25
CA GLU A 692 -9.68 -15.61 53.69
C GLU A 692 -8.36 -16.35 54.00
N MET A 693 -7.93 -17.24 53.10
CA MET A 693 -6.65 -17.97 53.16
C MET A 693 -5.41 -17.08 53.34
N LEU A 694 -5.34 -15.92 52.66
CA LEU A 694 -4.18 -15.02 52.77
C LEU A 694 -4.16 -14.26 54.10
N SER A 695 -5.26 -14.29 54.86
CA SER A 695 -5.29 -13.73 56.23
C SER A 695 -4.60 -14.65 57.24
N THR A 696 -4.52 -15.96 56.96
CA THR A 696 -3.98 -16.98 57.87
C THR A 696 -2.65 -17.58 57.42
N SER A 697 -2.29 -17.47 56.13
CA SER A 697 -1.09 -18.08 55.54
C SER A 697 -0.52 -17.22 54.41
N GLY A 698 0.79 -17.25 54.19
CA GLY A 698 1.43 -16.65 53.02
C GLY A 698 1.42 -17.56 51.81
N LEU A 699 1.90 -17.03 50.68
CA LEU A 699 1.91 -17.74 49.40
C LEU A 699 3.30 -17.74 48.80
N LYS A 700 3.78 -18.91 48.38
CA LYS A 700 5.00 -19.06 47.59
C LYS A 700 4.66 -19.52 46.19
N ILE A 701 5.05 -18.74 45.18
CA ILE A 701 4.84 -19.01 43.76
C ILE A 701 6.20 -19.17 43.09
N ARG A 702 6.41 -20.31 42.42
CA ARG A 702 7.58 -20.56 41.57
C ARG A 702 7.12 -20.78 40.13
N THR A 703 7.75 -20.12 39.17
CA THR A 703 7.45 -20.25 37.74
C THR A 703 8.69 -20.68 36.95
N TRP A 704 8.50 -21.43 35.86
CA TRP A 704 9.58 -21.78 34.94
C TRP A 704 9.08 -21.86 33.50
N ALA A 705 9.94 -21.48 32.56
CA ALA A 705 9.72 -21.66 31.13
C ALA A 705 11.03 -22.04 30.45
N ASN A 706 11.20 -23.34 30.15
CA ASN A 706 12.36 -23.88 29.44
C ASN A 706 12.32 -23.57 27.93
N VAL A 707 11.85 -22.38 27.57
CA VAL A 707 11.76 -21.86 26.20
C VAL A 707 12.11 -20.37 26.22
N PRO A 708 12.94 -19.87 25.29
CA PRO A 708 13.27 -18.46 25.22
C PRO A 708 12.03 -17.57 25.16
N ARG A 709 12.06 -16.42 25.85
CA ARG A 709 10.98 -15.42 25.76
C ARG A 709 10.86 -14.92 24.32
N GLY A 710 9.61 -14.79 23.85
CA GLY A 710 9.32 -14.35 22.48
C GLY A 710 9.68 -15.40 21.43
N SER A 711 9.44 -16.68 21.71
CA SER A 711 9.68 -17.81 20.80
C SER A 711 8.58 -18.04 19.75
N GLY A 712 7.44 -17.35 19.83
CA GLY A 712 6.25 -17.62 18.99
C GLY A 712 5.36 -18.75 19.49
N LEU A 713 5.81 -19.55 20.47
CA LEU A 713 5.12 -20.76 20.93
C LEU A 713 4.07 -20.53 22.04
N GLY A 714 3.65 -19.28 22.24
CA GLY A 714 2.62 -18.90 23.24
C GLY A 714 3.08 -18.98 24.70
N THR A 715 4.39 -19.00 24.96
CA THR A 715 4.99 -19.26 26.29
C THR A 715 4.42 -18.37 27.40
N SER A 716 4.17 -17.08 27.12
CA SER A 716 3.67 -16.14 28.13
C SER A 716 2.23 -16.44 28.57
N SER A 717 1.30 -16.64 27.63
CA SER A 717 -0.10 -16.94 27.94
C SER A 717 -0.25 -18.33 28.56
N ILE A 718 0.57 -19.29 28.13
CA ILE A 718 0.61 -20.64 28.70
C ILE A 718 1.15 -20.60 30.13
N LEU A 719 2.17 -19.77 30.41
CA LEU A 719 2.66 -19.57 31.78
C LEU A 719 1.59 -18.91 32.66
N ALA A 720 0.85 -17.94 32.13
CA ALA A 720 -0.31 -17.35 32.82
C ALA A 720 -1.38 -18.41 33.11
N ALA A 721 -1.67 -19.31 32.16
CA ALA A 721 -2.59 -20.42 32.35
C ALA A 721 -2.13 -21.37 33.47
N ALA A 722 -0.83 -21.71 33.52
CA ALA A 722 -0.27 -22.55 34.59
C ALA A 722 -0.41 -21.91 35.97
N VAL A 723 -0.11 -20.60 36.09
CA VAL A 723 -0.25 -19.85 37.34
C VAL A 723 -1.72 -19.75 37.77
N VAL A 724 -2.62 -19.36 36.88
CA VAL A 724 -4.06 -19.24 37.18
C VAL A 724 -4.64 -20.60 37.60
N LYS A 725 -4.29 -21.68 36.90
CA LYS A 725 -4.76 -23.03 37.23
C LYS A 725 -4.27 -23.49 38.60
N CYS A 726 -3.01 -23.21 38.94
CA CYS A 726 -2.45 -23.42 40.28
C CYS A 726 -3.23 -22.65 41.36
N LEU A 727 -3.57 -21.39 41.11
CA LEU A 727 -4.32 -20.55 42.06
C LEU A 727 -5.76 -21.04 42.26
N PHE A 728 -6.47 -21.43 41.20
CA PHE A 728 -7.82 -22.01 41.33
C PHE A 728 -7.81 -23.34 42.09
N GLN A 729 -6.81 -24.21 41.87
CA GLN A 729 -6.64 -25.44 42.64
C GLN A 729 -6.41 -25.19 44.14
N LEU A 730 -5.70 -24.12 44.49
CA LEU A 730 -5.49 -23.69 45.86
C LEU A 730 -6.77 -23.18 46.53
N MET A 731 -7.57 -22.39 45.81
CA MET A 731 -8.83 -21.80 46.28
C MET A 731 -10.01 -22.78 46.28
N GLU A 732 -9.85 -23.98 45.72
CA GLU A 732 -10.95 -24.94 45.47
C GLU A 732 -12.05 -24.38 44.53
N ASP A 733 -11.68 -23.42 43.69
CA ASP A 733 -12.55 -22.87 42.63
C ASP A 733 -12.63 -23.79 41.40
N ASP A 734 -13.54 -23.49 40.47
CA ASP A 734 -13.62 -24.19 39.19
C ASP A 734 -12.35 -24.00 38.35
N GLY A 735 -11.43 -24.96 38.48
CA GLY A 735 -10.19 -25.06 37.72
C GLY A 735 -10.36 -25.67 36.33
N GLY A 736 -11.58 -25.72 35.78
CA GLY A 736 -11.84 -26.15 34.42
C GLY A 736 -11.10 -25.30 33.39
N ASP A 737 -10.62 -25.94 32.31
CA ASP A 737 -9.75 -25.30 31.31
C ASP A 737 -10.42 -24.09 30.62
N ASP A 738 -11.74 -24.13 30.44
CA ASP A 738 -12.53 -23.01 29.91
C ASP A 738 -12.52 -21.79 30.85
N ASN A 739 -12.60 -21.99 32.16
CA ASN A 739 -12.53 -20.90 33.14
C ASN A 739 -11.10 -20.33 33.23
N VAL A 740 -10.08 -21.18 33.21
CA VAL A 740 -8.67 -20.76 33.15
C VAL A 740 -8.41 -19.95 31.89
N ALA A 741 -8.86 -20.40 30.72
CA ALA A 741 -8.66 -19.70 29.46
C ALA A 741 -9.30 -18.30 29.45
N ARG A 742 -10.51 -18.18 29.99
CA ARG A 742 -11.20 -16.91 30.21
C ARG A 742 -10.43 -15.97 31.15
N ALA A 743 -9.98 -16.46 32.30
CA ALA A 743 -9.22 -15.67 33.25
C ALA A 743 -7.89 -15.17 32.65
N VAL A 744 -7.18 -16.02 31.91
CA VAL A 744 -5.93 -15.63 31.23
C VAL A 744 -6.17 -14.51 30.21
N LEU A 745 -7.27 -14.56 29.46
CA LEU A 745 -7.60 -13.48 28.52
C LEU A 745 -7.78 -12.13 29.24
N VAL A 746 -8.31 -12.11 30.48
CA VAL A 746 -8.35 -10.87 31.30
C VAL A 746 -6.97 -10.48 31.81
N VAL A 747 -6.17 -11.46 32.26
CA VAL A 747 -4.80 -11.23 32.75
C VAL A 747 -3.96 -10.50 31.70
N GLU A 748 -4.00 -10.95 30.44
CA GLU A 748 -3.22 -10.33 29.36
C GLU A 748 -3.63 -8.89 29.03
N GLN A 749 -4.90 -8.55 29.19
CA GLN A 749 -5.38 -7.18 28.99
C GLN A 749 -4.91 -6.26 30.13
N ILE A 750 -4.91 -6.73 31.38
CA ILE A 750 -4.34 -5.99 32.53
C ILE A 750 -2.81 -5.86 32.40
N MET A 751 -2.18 -6.90 31.87
CA MET A 751 -0.75 -6.90 31.52
C MET A 751 -0.42 -6.01 30.32
N GLY A 752 -1.39 -5.38 29.65
CA GLY A 752 -1.14 -4.51 28.50
C GLY A 752 -0.44 -5.20 27.33
N THR A 753 -0.38 -6.54 27.31
CA THR A 753 0.15 -7.31 26.17
C THR A 753 -0.92 -7.52 25.11
N GLY A 754 -2.20 -7.50 25.50
CA GLY A 754 -3.36 -7.44 24.60
C GLY A 754 -3.58 -8.67 23.73
N GLY A 755 -3.09 -9.85 24.16
CA GLY A 755 -3.16 -11.08 23.39
C GLY A 755 -4.58 -11.64 23.18
N GLY A 756 -4.67 -12.64 22.30
CA GLY A 756 -5.89 -13.37 21.98
C GLY A 756 -6.10 -14.60 22.86
N TRP A 757 -7.03 -15.48 22.47
CA TRP A 757 -7.34 -16.68 23.25
C TRP A 757 -6.62 -17.96 22.80
N GLN A 758 -5.91 -17.94 21.66
CA GLN A 758 -5.37 -19.16 21.05
C GLN A 758 -4.25 -19.81 21.87
N ASP A 759 -3.44 -19.01 22.58
CA ASP A 759 -2.21 -19.47 23.23
C ASP A 759 -2.52 -20.33 24.46
N GLN A 760 -3.41 -19.84 25.32
CA GLN A 760 -3.86 -20.54 26.51
C GLN A 760 -4.66 -21.79 26.14
N ILE A 761 -5.52 -21.75 25.13
CA ILE A 761 -6.23 -22.94 24.64
C ILE A 761 -5.23 -23.95 24.04
N GLY A 762 -4.23 -23.44 23.33
CA GLY A 762 -3.13 -24.19 22.75
C GLY A 762 -2.36 -25.02 23.78
N GLY A 763 -2.10 -24.46 24.97
CA GLY A 763 -1.42 -25.15 26.07
C GLY A 763 -2.32 -25.99 26.98
N LEU A 764 -3.56 -25.55 27.24
CA LEU A 764 -4.46 -26.24 28.18
C LEU A 764 -5.02 -27.55 27.62
N TYR A 765 -5.37 -27.57 26.33
CA TYR A 765 -5.95 -28.74 25.67
C TYR A 765 -4.84 -29.52 24.93
N PRO A 766 -4.67 -30.83 25.18
CA PRO A 766 -3.64 -31.62 24.51
C PRO A 766 -3.99 -31.91 23.04
N GLY A 767 -2.98 -32.32 22.26
CA GLY A 767 -3.14 -32.74 20.86
C GLY A 767 -3.51 -31.63 19.89
N ILE A 768 -4.08 -32.02 18.74
CA ILE A 768 -4.59 -31.14 17.69
C ILE A 768 -6.03 -30.74 18.04
N LYS A 769 -6.35 -29.45 17.94
CA LYS A 769 -7.71 -28.96 18.16
C LYS A 769 -8.05 -27.81 17.23
N CYS A 770 -9.33 -27.74 16.89
CA CYS A 770 -9.93 -26.63 16.18
C CYS A 770 -10.83 -25.89 17.16
N THR A 771 -10.52 -24.64 17.45
CA THR A 771 -11.28 -23.82 18.40
C THR A 771 -12.07 -22.77 17.66
N GLN A 772 -13.35 -22.63 17.99
CA GLN A 772 -14.24 -21.63 17.42
C GLN A 772 -14.70 -20.65 18.51
N SER A 773 -14.71 -19.36 18.20
CA SER A 773 -15.29 -18.35 19.07
C SER A 773 -16.65 -17.89 18.54
N PHE A 774 -17.59 -17.72 19.45
CA PHE A 774 -18.90 -17.14 19.17
C PHE A 774 -19.00 -15.78 19.89
N PRO A 775 -19.08 -14.68 19.12
CA PRO A 775 -19.27 -13.34 19.65
C PRO A 775 -20.45 -13.26 20.62
N GLY A 776 -20.26 -12.56 21.73
CA GLY A 776 -21.30 -12.40 22.74
C GLY A 776 -20.74 -11.92 24.06
N GLN A 777 -21.66 -11.60 24.97
CA GLN A 777 -21.37 -11.37 26.38
C GLN A 777 -22.17 -12.41 27.18
N PRO A 778 -21.56 -13.55 27.58
CA PRO A 778 -20.12 -13.83 27.51
C PRO A 778 -19.63 -14.32 26.14
N LEU A 779 -18.34 -14.11 25.87
CA LEU A 779 -17.61 -14.74 24.77
C LEU A 779 -17.61 -16.26 25.01
N ARG A 780 -18.09 -17.03 24.03
CA ARG A 780 -18.12 -18.50 24.12
C ARG A 780 -17.04 -19.10 23.23
N LEU A 781 -16.22 -19.97 23.81
CA LEU A 781 -15.21 -20.73 23.10
C LEU A 781 -15.65 -22.19 23.01
N GLN A 782 -15.64 -22.75 21.81
CA GLN A 782 -15.90 -24.17 21.58
C GLN A 782 -14.61 -24.83 21.07
N VAL A 783 -14.02 -25.67 21.91
CA VAL A 783 -12.81 -26.44 21.56
C VAL A 783 -13.24 -27.79 21.01
N VAL A 784 -12.89 -28.07 19.76
CA VAL A 784 -13.16 -29.35 19.09
C VAL A 784 -11.82 -30.10 18.95
N PRO A 785 -11.53 -31.09 19.81
CA PRO A 785 -10.32 -31.90 19.68
C PRO A 785 -10.41 -32.80 18.43
N LEU A 786 -9.29 -32.96 17.75
CA LEU A 786 -9.16 -33.83 16.57
C LEU A 786 -8.39 -35.08 16.97
N LEU A 787 -9.06 -36.23 16.90
CA LEU A 787 -8.46 -37.53 17.17
C LEU A 787 -7.62 -37.96 15.96
N ALA A 788 -6.34 -37.62 15.97
CA ALA A 788 -5.41 -38.00 14.91
C ALA A 788 -5.09 -39.51 14.98
N SER A 789 -5.08 -40.18 13.82
CA SER A 789 -4.63 -41.57 13.73
C SER A 789 -3.10 -41.65 14.00
N PRO A 790 -2.58 -42.78 14.50
CA PRO A 790 -1.13 -42.94 14.69
C PRO A 790 -0.32 -42.74 13.40
N GLN A 791 -0.92 -43.08 12.25
CA GLN A 791 -0.33 -42.87 10.92
C GLN A 791 -0.19 -41.37 10.61
N LEU A 792 -1.24 -40.59 10.84
CA LEU A 792 -1.22 -39.13 10.63
C LEU A 792 -0.19 -38.45 11.55
N ILE A 793 -0.11 -38.86 12.83
CA ILE A 793 0.89 -38.33 13.77
C ILE A 793 2.30 -38.62 13.24
N GLN A 794 2.57 -39.84 12.79
CA GLN A 794 3.87 -40.22 12.24
C GLN A 794 4.21 -39.42 10.98
N GLU A 795 3.25 -39.18 10.09
CA GLU A 795 3.46 -38.34 8.91
C GLU A 795 3.75 -36.88 9.28
N LEU A 796 3.01 -36.32 10.24
CA LEU A 796 3.26 -34.96 10.73
C LEU A 796 4.64 -34.85 11.40
N GLU A 797 5.05 -35.83 12.21
CA GLU A 797 6.38 -35.85 12.84
C GLU A 797 7.52 -35.99 11.82
N GLN A 798 7.31 -36.73 10.73
CA GLN A 798 8.30 -36.88 9.67
C GLN A 798 8.43 -35.64 8.80
N ARG A 799 7.33 -34.90 8.62
CA ARG A 799 7.29 -33.76 7.71
C ARG A 799 7.56 -32.45 8.44
N LEU A 800 7.11 -32.24 9.68
CA LEU A 800 7.23 -30.98 10.42
C LEU A 800 8.57 -30.86 11.16
N LEU A 801 9.28 -29.76 10.89
CA LEU A 801 10.49 -29.37 11.61
C LEU A 801 10.28 -28.03 12.30
N VAL A 802 10.44 -27.99 13.63
CA VAL A 802 10.43 -26.76 14.44
C VAL A 802 11.85 -26.19 14.56
N VAL A 803 12.07 -24.97 14.09
CA VAL A 803 13.39 -24.31 14.10
C VAL A 803 13.37 -23.04 14.94
N PHE A 804 14.26 -22.95 15.95
CA PHE A 804 14.48 -21.72 16.70
C PHE A 804 15.48 -20.79 16.00
N THR A 805 15.03 -19.65 15.49
CA THR A 805 15.86 -18.73 14.68
C THR A 805 16.72 -17.76 15.51
N GLY A 806 16.50 -17.67 16.82
CA GLY A 806 17.18 -16.72 17.71
C GLY A 806 16.67 -15.27 17.65
N GLN A 807 15.74 -14.93 16.76
CA GLN A 807 15.21 -13.57 16.68
C GLN A 807 14.03 -13.35 17.64
N VAL A 808 14.15 -12.36 18.52
CA VAL A 808 13.09 -11.97 19.47
C VAL A 808 12.46 -10.66 19.03
N ARG A 809 11.17 -10.70 18.69
CA ARG A 809 10.35 -9.50 18.39
C ARG A 809 9.35 -9.24 19.51
N LEU A 810 9.13 -7.95 19.79
CA LEU A 810 8.10 -7.50 20.71
C LEU A 810 6.71 -7.62 20.04
N ALA A 811 5.95 -8.66 20.43
CA ALA A 811 4.61 -8.97 19.90
C ALA A 811 3.64 -7.77 20.00
N HIS A 812 3.79 -6.93 21.02
CA HIS A 812 2.89 -5.78 21.27
C HIS A 812 2.83 -4.80 20.09
N ARG A 813 3.94 -4.57 19.36
CA ARG A 813 3.95 -3.62 18.23
C ARG A 813 3.19 -4.12 17.01
N VAL A 814 3.22 -5.44 16.78
CA VAL A 814 2.48 -6.06 15.67
C VAL A 814 1.00 -6.04 16.01
N LEU A 815 0.65 -6.42 17.24
CA LEU A 815 -0.70 -6.34 17.76
C LEU A 815 -1.29 -4.93 17.61
N GLU A 816 -0.54 -3.91 18.03
CA GLU A 816 -0.96 -2.50 17.96
C GLU A 816 -1.36 -2.10 16.52
N LYS A 817 -0.53 -2.47 15.55
CA LYS A 817 -0.79 -2.20 14.12
C LYS A 817 -2.02 -2.93 13.60
N VAL A 818 -2.13 -4.23 13.84
CA VAL A 818 -3.22 -5.07 13.30
C VAL A 818 -4.56 -4.67 13.93
N VAL A 819 -4.61 -4.46 15.24
CA VAL A 819 -5.83 -4.03 15.96
C VAL A 819 -6.23 -2.62 15.55
N THR A 820 -5.28 -1.69 15.37
CA THR A 820 -5.59 -0.33 14.87
C THR A 820 -6.24 -0.38 13.48
N ARG A 821 -5.67 -1.16 12.54
CA ARG A 821 -6.24 -1.37 11.20
C ARG A 821 -7.64 -2.01 11.28
N TYR A 822 -7.85 -2.96 12.19
CA TYR A 822 -9.16 -3.56 12.43
C TYR A 822 -10.19 -2.54 12.94
N LEU A 823 -9.84 -1.75 13.95
CA LEU A 823 -10.72 -0.71 14.51
C LEU A 823 -11.10 0.34 13.46
N ARG A 824 -10.17 0.66 12.54
CA ARG A 824 -10.39 1.51 11.36
C ARG A 824 -11.28 0.89 10.28
N ARG A 825 -11.56 -0.42 10.34
CA ARG A 825 -12.25 -1.19 9.29
C ARG A 825 -11.54 -1.19 7.95
N ASP A 826 -10.23 -1.41 7.99
CA ASP A 826 -9.48 -1.79 6.81
C ASP A 826 -10.10 -3.07 6.19
N SER A 827 -10.62 -2.92 4.97
CA SER A 827 -11.36 -3.96 4.24
C SER A 827 -10.46 -5.15 3.89
N LEU A 828 -9.21 -4.88 3.48
CA LEU A 828 -8.23 -5.91 3.15
C LEU A 828 -7.97 -6.77 4.39
N LEU A 829 -7.61 -6.14 5.51
CA LEU A 829 -7.35 -6.84 6.76
C LEU A 829 -8.57 -7.64 7.25
N ILE A 830 -9.78 -7.09 7.14
CA ILE A 830 -11.00 -7.81 7.50
C ILE A 830 -11.21 -9.04 6.62
N SER A 831 -10.92 -8.93 5.32
CA SER A 831 -11.00 -10.06 4.39
C SER A 831 -9.95 -11.12 4.72
N SER A 832 -8.69 -10.73 4.95
CA SER A 832 -7.60 -11.65 5.28
C SER A 832 -7.86 -12.42 6.58
N ILE A 833 -8.37 -11.77 7.65
CA ILE A 833 -8.71 -12.47 8.91
C ILE A 833 -9.91 -13.40 8.72
N ARG A 834 -10.91 -13.01 7.92
CA ARG A 834 -12.05 -13.88 7.59
C ARG A 834 -11.58 -15.13 6.86
N ARG A 835 -10.71 -14.95 5.85
CA ARG A 835 -10.11 -16.04 5.08
C ARG A 835 -9.26 -16.95 5.96
N LEU A 836 -8.46 -16.42 6.89
CA LEU A 836 -7.73 -17.22 7.87
C LEU A 836 -8.66 -18.11 8.72
N ALA A 837 -9.81 -17.60 9.16
CA ALA A 837 -10.79 -18.37 9.91
C ALA A 837 -11.50 -19.45 9.06
N GLU A 838 -11.71 -19.19 7.76
CA GLU A 838 -12.22 -20.18 6.80
C GLU A 838 -11.21 -21.29 6.53
N LEU A 839 -9.95 -20.92 6.28
CA LEU A 839 -8.84 -21.85 6.09
C LEU A 839 -8.62 -22.74 7.33
N ALA A 840 -8.87 -22.25 8.55
CA ALA A 840 -8.82 -23.08 9.74
C ALA A 840 -9.90 -24.19 9.78
N ARG A 841 -11.07 -23.95 9.16
CA ARG A 841 -12.09 -25.01 8.99
C ARG A 841 -11.69 -25.99 7.90
N ALA A 842 -11.19 -25.49 6.77
CA ALA A 842 -10.67 -26.34 5.68
C ALA A 842 -9.50 -27.22 6.16
N GLY A 843 -8.56 -26.66 6.91
CA GLY A 843 -7.41 -27.41 7.44
C GLY A 843 -7.82 -28.49 8.44
N ARG A 844 -8.91 -28.28 9.19
CA ARG A 844 -9.50 -29.31 10.04
C ARG A 844 -10.06 -30.45 9.18
N GLU A 845 -10.79 -30.15 8.11
CA GLU A 845 -11.35 -31.14 7.20
C GLU A 845 -10.24 -31.97 6.52
N ALA A 846 -9.19 -31.31 6.00
CA ALA A 846 -8.01 -31.97 5.43
C ALA A 846 -7.33 -32.93 6.42
N LEU A 847 -7.13 -32.50 7.67
CA LEU A 847 -6.58 -33.36 8.73
C LEU A 847 -7.50 -34.54 9.09
N MET A 848 -8.82 -34.36 9.04
CA MET A 848 -9.77 -35.46 9.27
C MET A 848 -9.75 -36.50 8.14
N ASN A 849 -9.46 -36.07 6.91
CA ASN A 849 -9.33 -36.95 5.74
C ASN A 849 -7.93 -37.59 5.60
N GLY A 850 -6.93 -37.09 6.33
CA GLY A 850 -5.53 -37.52 6.19
C GLY A 850 -4.80 -36.88 5.01
N GLU A 851 -5.32 -35.76 4.49
CA GLU A 851 -4.80 -35.04 3.32
C GLU A 851 -3.73 -34.02 3.74
N VAL A 852 -2.54 -34.50 4.13
CA VAL A 852 -1.45 -33.65 4.65
C VAL A 852 -0.90 -32.68 3.60
N ASP A 853 -0.95 -33.03 2.31
CA ASP A 853 -0.49 -32.14 1.23
C ASP A 853 -1.42 -30.93 1.06
N GLU A 854 -2.74 -31.13 1.23
CA GLU A 854 -3.72 -30.04 1.23
C GLU A 854 -3.53 -29.12 2.44
N LEU A 855 -3.22 -29.69 3.62
CA LEU A 855 -2.83 -28.89 4.79
C LEU A 855 -1.60 -28.03 4.49
N GLY A 856 -0.61 -28.55 3.74
CA GLY A 856 0.54 -27.79 3.26
C GLY A 856 0.15 -26.61 2.38
N GLY A 857 -0.79 -26.80 1.44
CA GLY A 857 -1.34 -25.71 0.61
C GLY A 857 -2.04 -24.64 1.44
N ILE A 858 -2.86 -25.06 2.41
CA ILE A 858 -3.57 -24.17 3.34
C ILE A 858 -2.59 -23.34 4.19
N MET A 859 -1.53 -23.98 4.70
CA MET A 859 -0.47 -23.33 5.46
C MET A 859 0.28 -22.28 4.62
N LEU A 860 0.51 -22.56 3.34
CA LEU A 860 1.15 -21.62 2.41
C LEU A 860 0.26 -20.39 2.16
N GLU A 861 -1.03 -20.59 1.93
CA GLU A 861 -1.99 -19.48 1.77
C GLU A 861 -2.09 -18.65 3.06
N ALA A 862 -2.20 -19.32 4.22
CA ALA A 862 -2.24 -18.65 5.52
C ALA A 862 -0.99 -17.79 5.77
N TRP A 863 0.19 -18.27 5.34
CA TRP A 863 1.42 -17.50 5.42
C TRP A 863 1.39 -16.23 4.56
N GLY A 864 0.87 -16.31 3.33
CA GLY A 864 0.64 -15.15 2.47
C GLY A 864 -0.27 -14.12 3.14
N LEU A 865 -1.38 -14.57 3.73
CA LEU A 865 -2.30 -13.69 4.46
C LEU A 865 -1.66 -13.04 5.69
N HIS A 866 -0.79 -13.75 6.43
CA HIS A 866 -0.04 -13.15 7.53
C HIS A 866 0.91 -12.03 7.06
N GLN A 867 1.50 -12.16 5.87
CA GLN A 867 2.32 -11.12 5.25
C GLN A 867 1.49 -9.90 4.82
N GLU A 868 0.21 -10.06 4.48
CA GLU A 868 -0.71 -8.93 4.24
C GLU A 868 -1.08 -8.19 5.53
N LEU A 869 -1.22 -8.92 6.64
CA LEU A 869 -1.52 -8.34 7.97
C LEU A 869 -0.34 -7.51 8.49
N ASP A 870 0.87 -8.07 8.43
CA ASP A 870 2.12 -7.39 8.73
C ASP A 870 3.22 -7.81 7.73
N PRO A 871 3.61 -6.95 6.79
CA PRO A 871 4.69 -7.26 5.84
C PRO A 871 6.03 -7.56 6.51
N PHE A 872 6.21 -7.07 7.75
CA PHE A 872 7.41 -7.34 8.54
C PHE A 872 7.34 -8.67 9.29
N CYS A 873 6.26 -9.45 9.17
CA CYS A 873 6.14 -10.74 9.84
C CYS A 873 7.24 -11.73 9.40
N SER A 874 7.88 -11.52 8.25
CA SER A 874 9.04 -12.26 7.75
C SER A 874 10.32 -11.42 7.76
N ASN A 875 11.50 -12.06 7.75
CA ASN A 875 12.82 -11.45 7.53
C ASN A 875 13.58 -12.29 6.48
N ARG A 876 14.81 -11.89 6.09
CA ARG A 876 15.65 -12.69 5.15
C ARG A 876 16.15 -14.02 5.72
N LEU A 877 16.26 -14.16 7.05
CA LEU A 877 16.69 -15.41 7.69
C LEU A 877 15.64 -16.52 7.54
N ALA A 878 14.35 -16.17 7.43
CA ALA A 878 13.28 -17.08 7.03
C ALA A 878 13.41 -17.60 5.59
N MET A 879 14.28 -16.98 4.75
CA MET A 879 14.72 -17.52 3.47
C MET A 879 16.06 -18.26 3.61
N VAL A 880 16.17 -19.27 4.48
CA VAL A 880 17.20 -20.32 4.28
C VAL A 880 16.91 -20.97 2.91
N ARG A 881 17.70 -20.58 1.90
CA ARG A 881 17.70 -21.17 0.55
C ARG A 881 18.08 -22.65 0.66
N GLY A 882 17.10 -23.54 0.59
CA GLY A 882 17.34 -24.92 0.21
C GLY A 882 17.95 -24.93 -1.19
N GLY A 883 19.22 -25.33 -1.30
CA GLY A 883 19.81 -25.68 -2.59
C GLY A 883 18.98 -26.80 -3.23
N SER A 884 18.65 -26.63 -4.51
CA SER A 884 17.87 -27.57 -5.35
C SER A 884 16.34 -27.49 -5.21
N ARG A 885 15.69 -26.89 -6.23
CA ARG A 885 14.23 -26.79 -6.47
C ARG A 885 13.55 -28.14 -6.77
N ARG A 886 13.89 -29.20 -6.02
CA ARG A 886 13.16 -30.48 -6.04
C ARG A 886 12.46 -30.81 -4.72
N SER A 887 12.64 -30.00 -3.66
CA SER A 887 11.98 -30.20 -2.36
C SER A 887 10.89 -29.13 -2.13
N ASN A 888 9.62 -29.55 -2.05
CA ASN A 888 8.47 -28.71 -1.72
C ASN A 888 8.47 -28.42 -0.20
N THR A 889 9.26 -27.44 0.25
CA THR A 889 9.29 -27.05 1.66
C THR A 889 8.31 -25.91 1.96
N VAL A 890 7.20 -26.20 2.66
CA VAL A 890 6.21 -25.20 3.10
C VAL A 890 6.60 -24.66 4.48
N LYS A 891 6.58 -23.33 4.69
CA LYS A 891 6.94 -22.68 5.96
C LYS A 891 5.77 -21.93 6.59
N THR A 892 5.59 -22.03 7.91
CA THR A 892 4.72 -21.16 8.71
C THR A 892 5.40 -20.71 10.01
N ALA A 893 5.13 -19.49 10.46
CA ALA A 893 5.53 -19.02 11.78
C ALA A 893 4.38 -19.26 12.78
N SER A 894 4.69 -19.77 13.98
CA SER A 894 3.69 -19.95 15.04
C SER A 894 3.50 -18.65 15.86
N GLY A 895 2.25 -18.26 16.13
CA GLY A 895 1.87 -17.17 17.05
C GLY A 895 2.00 -15.73 16.54
N THR A 896 1.66 -14.77 17.42
CA THR A 896 1.69 -13.30 17.18
C THR A 896 3.09 -12.68 17.16
N SER A 897 4.12 -13.37 17.66
CA SER A 897 5.53 -12.96 17.56
C SER A 897 6.23 -13.77 16.46
N THR A 898 6.09 -13.31 15.22
CA THR A 898 6.56 -14.01 14.03
C THR A 898 8.07 -13.84 13.80
N SER A 899 8.93 -14.34 14.68
CA SER A 899 10.35 -14.35 14.34
C SER A 899 11.16 -15.54 14.77
N SER A 900 10.63 -16.45 15.58
CA SER A 900 11.51 -17.32 16.37
C SER A 900 11.27 -18.81 16.20
N ALA A 901 10.03 -19.30 16.03
CA ALA A 901 9.76 -20.71 15.69
C ALA A 901 9.15 -20.82 14.30
N GLU A 902 9.92 -21.34 13.35
CA GLU A 902 9.44 -21.68 12.00
C GLU A 902 9.16 -23.19 11.93
N ASN A 903 8.00 -23.54 11.39
CA ASN A 903 7.68 -24.91 11.03
C ASN A 903 7.87 -25.11 9.54
N SER A 904 8.61 -26.14 9.15
CA SER A 904 8.79 -26.50 7.73
C SER A 904 8.36 -27.93 7.45
N ALA A 905 7.63 -28.15 6.35
CA ALA A 905 7.27 -29.48 5.84
C ALA A 905 8.35 -29.97 4.86
N LEU A 906 9.07 -31.09 5.08
CA LEU A 906 10.18 -31.56 4.23
C LEU A 906 9.95 -32.94 3.59
N GLU A 907 10.52 -33.17 2.39
CA GLU A 907 10.80 -34.52 1.87
C GLU A 907 12.15 -35.04 2.44
N PRO A 908 12.33 -36.36 2.68
CA PRO A 908 13.50 -36.86 3.39
C PRO A 908 14.79 -36.81 2.55
N GLY A 909 15.74 -35.93 2.91
CA GLY A 909 17.15 -36.04 2.52
C GLY A 909 17.92 -34.71 2.38
N ALA A 910 18.58 -34.22 3.46
CA ALA A 910 19.68 -33.25 3.37
C ALA A 910 20.50 -33.17 4.70
N GLU A 911 21.82 -33.09 4.59
CA GLU A 911 22.81 -33.05 5.70
C GLU A 911 23.05 -31.65 6.29
N LYS A 912 23.49 -31.61 7.57
CA LYS A 912 23.77 -30.42 8.40
C LYS A 912 25.18 -29.87 8.19
N SER A 913 25.35 -28.53 8.27
CA SER A 913 26.65 -27.90 8.57
C SER A 913 26.51 -26.69 9.50
N ASP A 914 27.32 -26.69 10.55
CA ASP A 914 27.43 -25.68 11.61
C ASP A 914 28.38 -24.51 11.27
N ALA A 915 28.20 -23.42 12.04
CA ALA A 915 29.18 -22.41 12.51
C ALA A 915 29.01 -20.97 11.99
N TYR A 916 28.73 -20.01 12.90
CA TYR A 916 29.72 -19.10 13.50
C TYR A 916 29.04 -17.98 14.33
N SER A 917 29.66 -17.66 15.47
CA SER A 917 29.24 -16.63 16.44
C SER A 917 30.09 -15.36 16.35
N THR A 918 29.60 -14.32 17.04
CA THR A 918 30.32 -13.18 17.69
C THR A 918 30.85 -12.04 16.80
N ASN A 919 30.26 -10.83 16.86
CA ASN A 919 30.67 -9.75 17.79
C ASN A 919 30.05 -8.34 17.52
N MET A 920 29.91 -7.59 18.62
CA MET A 920 29.99 -6.12 18.79
C MET A 920 28.80 -5.17 18.54
N THR A 921 28.18 -4.85 19.68
CA THR A 921 27.67 -3.56 20.15
C THR A 921 28.64 -2.39 19.92
N GLN A 922 28.22 -1.36 19.16
CA GLN A 922 28.49 0.10 19.32
C GLN A 922 28.44 0.82 17.96
N ALA A 923 27.33 1.52 17.66
CA ALA A 923 27.27 2.70 16.78
C ALA A 923 25.81 3.19 16.64
N MET A 924 25.27 3.84 17.68
CA MET A 924 23.95 4.49 17.60
C MET A 924 24.10 5.95 17.18
N GLY A 925 23.56 6.30 16.00
CA GLY A 925 23.39 7.71 15.61
C GLY A 925 23.21 7.96 14.12
N ALA A 926 22.03 7.61 13.55
CA ALA A 926 21.37 8.24 12.37
C ALA A 926 20.34 7.30 11.69
N GLY A 927 20.53 5.97 11.77
CA GLY A 927 19.66 4.97 11.11
C GLY A 927 18.23 4.86 11.65
N ARG A 928 17.93 5.44 12.83
CA ARG A 928 16.61 5.37 13.47
C ARG A 928 15.53 6.21 12.79
N TYR A 929 15.87 7.20 11.97
CA TYR A 929 14.85 8.06 11.34
C TYR A 929 14.08 7.34 10.22
N PHE A 930 14.68 6.32 9.59
CA PHE A 930 14.06 5.52 8.52
C PHE A 930 14.07 4.00 8.77
N GLY A 931 14.57 3.54 9.92
CA GLY A 931 14.61 2.11 10.28
C GLY A 931 15.52 1.25 9.39
N VAL A 932 16.51 1.86 8.72
CA VAL A 932 17.45 1.16 7.83
C VAL A 932 18.63 0.65 8.65
N ASP A 933 18.82 -0.67 8.66
CA ASP A 933 19.98 -1.32 9.27
C ASP A 933 21.15 -1.35 8.29
N ILE A 934 22.14 -0.48 8.53
CA ILE A 934 23.32 -0.35 7.68
C ILE A 934 24.26 -1.55 7.81
N HIS A 935 24.31 -2.19 8.98
CA HIS A 935 25.15 -3.36 9.20
C HIS A 935 24.65 -4.53 8.38
N ALA A 936 23.33 -4.74 8.36
CA ALA A 936 22.71 -5.76 7.50
C ALA A 936 23.00 -5.55 5.99
N ILE A 937 23.12 -4.31 5.53
CA ILE A 937 23.49 -3.99 4.14
C ILE A 937 24.98 -4.30 3.90
N GLN A 938 25.86 -3.89 4.81
CA GLN A 938 27.30 -4.17 4.72
C GLN A 938 27.60 -5.67 4.75
N ASP A 939 26.96 -6.40 5.66
CA ASP A 939 27.09 -7.85 5.78
C ASP A 939 26.63 -8.55 4.50
N TYR A 940 25.48 -8.13 3.94
CA TYR A 940 25.00 -8.64 2.65
C TYR A 940 25.98 -8.39 1.50
N CYS A 941 26.55 -7.17 1.42
CA CYS A 941 27.52 -6.81 0.39
C CYS A 941 28.83 -7.62 0.52
N LEU A 942 29.30 -7.84 1.76
CA LEU A 942 30.48 -8.69 2.03
C LEU A 942 30.24 -10.16 1.67
N GLU A 943 29.02 -10.65 1.90
CA GLU A 943 28.63 -12.04 1.61
C GLU A 943 28.44 -12.29 0.11
N CYS A 944 27.73 -11.40 -0.58
CA CYS A 944 27.37 -11.58 -1.99
C CYS A 944 28.49 -11.19 -2.95
N LYS A 945 29.41 -10.30 -2.54
CA LYS A 945 30.54 -9.79 -3.35
C LYS A 945 30.15 -9.21 -4.72
N ASP A 946 28.87 -8.92 -4.94
CA ASP A 946 28.28 -8.37 -6.17
C ASP A 946 28.23 -6.83 -6.15
N ILE A 947 28.17 -6.24 -4.96
CA ILE A 947 28.18 -4.80 -4.72
C ILE A 947 29.22 -4.49 -3.64
N GLU A 948 30.21 -3.66 -3.98
CA GLU A 948 31.15 -3.11 -3.01
C GLU A 948 30.50 -1.91 -2.31
N HIS A 949 30.14 -2.06 -1.03
CA HIS A 949 29.54 -0.99 -0.25
C HIS A 949 30.60 -0.20 0.53
N CYS A 950 30.81 1.05 0.14
CA CYS A 950 31.69 1.98 0.83
C CYS A 950 30.88 3.09 1.50
N ARG A 951 31.19 3.38 2.76
CA ARG A 951 30.48 4.40 3.55
C ARG A 951 31.43 5.48 4.02
N GLU A 952 31.08 6.73 3.70
CA GLU A 952 31.70 7.94 4.23
C GLU A 952 30.65 8.77 4.97
N GLU A 953 30.92 9.07 6.23
CA GLU A 953 29.99 9.83 7.07
C GLU A 953 30.10 11.33 6.79
N VAL A 954 28.95 11.97 6.60
CA VAL A 954 28.80 13.42 6.47
C VAL A 954 27.51 13.83 7.18
N ARG A 955 27.58 14.81 8.08
CA ARG A 955 26.47 15.28 8.90
C ARG A 955 25.32 15.84 8.05
N ASP A 956 24.09 15.64 8.53
CA ASP A 956 22.91 16.08 7.79
C ASP A 956 22.75 17.60 7.81
N PHE A 957 22.35 18.17 6.66
CA PHE A 957 22.16 19.61 6.44
C PHE A 957 23.34 20.53 6.83
N ASP A 958 24.54 19.98 7.00
CA ASP A 958 25.74 20.71 7.43
C ASP A 958 26.69 20.96 6.23
N ALA A 959 26.70 22.21 5.75
CA ALA A 959 27.55 22.60 4.63
C ALA A 959 29.04 22.67 5.00
N PHE A 960 29.36 22.90 6.27
CA PHE A 960 30.74 22.95 6.75
C PHE A 960 31.32 21.54 6.86
N ASP A 961 30.57 20.61 7.45
CA ASP A 961 30.97 19.21 7.50
C ASP A 961 31.15 18.62 6.10
N LEU A 962 30.24 18.96 5.18
CA LEU A 962 30.36 18.59 3.77
C LEU A 962 31.64 19.14 3.14
N ARG A 963 31.96 20.44 3.32
CA ARG A 963 33.21 21.05 2.83
C ARG A 963 34.46 20.27 3.29
N LEU A 964 34.52 19.90 4.57
CA LEU A 964 35.67 19.19 5.13
C LEU A 964 35.75 17.72 4.70
N ARG A 965 34.61 17.05 4.50
CA ARG A 965 34.56 15.62 4.13
C ARG A 965 34.64 15.37 2.63
N LEU A 966 34.36 16.38 1.79
CA LEU A 966 34.42 16.24 0.33
C LEU A 966 35.74 15.64 -0.20
N PRO A 967 36.94 16.07 0.25
CA PRO A 967 38.19 15.48 -0.22
C PRO A 967 38.30 13.97 0.05
N ALA A 968 37.90 13.52 1.25
CA ALA A 968 37.89 12.09 1.60
C ALA A 968 36.90 11.30 0.74
N VAL A 969 35.66 11.81 0.62
CA VAL A 969 34.60 11.15 -0.16
C VAL A 969 34.97 11.05 -1.64
N ILE A 970 35.51 12.11 -2.22
CA ILE A 970 35.89 12.14 -3.63
C ILE A 970 37.15 11.32 -3.89
N SER A 971 38.12 11.29 -2.97
CA SER A 971 39.28 10.40 -3.09
C SER A 971 38.84 8.93 -3.17
N LYS A 972 37.92 8.52 -2.29
CA LYS A 972 37.36 7.16 -2.28
C LYS A 972 36.59 6.85 -3.56
N LEU A 973 35.72 7.77 -3.99
CA LEU A 973 34.98 7.64 -5.25
C LEU A 973 35.91 7.54 -6.46
N TYR A 974 36.97 8.36 -6.51
CA TYR A 974 37.97 8.35 -7.58
C TYR A 974 38.74 7.03 -7.63
N LYS A 975 39.17 6.51 -6.47
CA LYS A 975 39.85 5.21 -6.36
C LYS A 975 38.93 4.05 -6.78
N LEU A 976 37.69 4.04 -6.33
CA LEU A 976 36.69 3.00 -6.69
C LEU A 976 36.34 3.03 -8.18
N ALA A 977 36.10 4.23 -8.73
CA ALA A 977 35.81 4.41 -10.15
C ALA A 977 36.99 3.97 -11.04
N SER A 978 38.22 4.19 -10.58
CA SER A 978 39.45 3.80 -11.30
C SER A 978 39.73 2.30 -11.23
N HIS A 979 39.33 1.63 -10.14
CA HIS A 979 39.63 0.21 -9.90
C HIS A 979 38.63 -0.75 -10.55
N ASN A 980 37.33 -0.44 -10.54
CA ASN A 980 36.29 -1.41 -10.87
C ASN A 980 35.72 -1.30 -12.29
N GLY A 981 36.01 -0.24 -13.05
CA GLY A 981 35.47 -0.04 -14.42
C GLY A 981 33.94 -0.13 -14.56
N GLY A 982 33.21 -0.10 -13.44
CA GLY A 982 31.78 -0.32 -13.31
C GLY A 982 31.00 0.94 -12.94
N ILE A 983 29.70 0.77 -12.68
CA ILE A 983 28.79 1.86 -12.30
C ILE A 983 28.83 2.04 -10.78
N THR A 984 29.27 3.22 -10.31
CA THR A 984 29.25 3.56 -8.88
C THR A 984 27.98 4.33 -8.52
N TYR A 985 27.19 3.80 -7.58
CA TYR A 985 26.00 4.46 -7.06
C TYR A 985 26.33 5.32 -5.85
N ILE A 986 26.01 6.62 -5.92
CA ILE A 986 26.22 7.56 -4.82
C ILE A 986 24.86 7.89 -4.21
N HIS A 987 24.69 7.65 -2.91
CA HIS A 987 23.45 7.97 -2.22
C HIS A 987 23.71 8.67 -0.88
N CYS A 988 22.71 9.39 -0.40
CA CYS A 988 22.64 9.90 0.97
C CYS A 988 21.21 9.72 1.48
N THR A 989 20.97 10.03 2.76
CA THR A 989 19.66 9.78 3.42
C THR A 989 18.47 10.32 2.62
N ALA A 990 18.53 11.57 2.15
CA ALA A 990 17.44 12.20 1.39
C ALA A 990 17.70 12.26 -0.14
N GLY A 991 18.91 11.96 -0.61
CA GLY A 991 19.29 12.06 -2.02
C GLY A 991 19.25 13.46 -2.65
N LEU A 992 19.04 14.53 -1.87
CA LEU A 992 18.83 15.89 -2.39
C LEU A 992 20.00 16.85 -2.16
N GLY A 993 20.88 16.61 -1.18
CA GLY A 993 21.95 17.53 -0.80
C GLY A 993 23.35 16.95 -1.00
N ARG A 994 23.77 16.08 -0.08
CA ARG A 994 25.14 15.51 -0.03
C ARG A 994 25.52 14.72 -1.29
N ALA A 995 24.72 13.73 -1.67
CA ALA A 995 25.03 12.88 -2.84
C ALA A 995 25.10 13.70 -4.15
N PRO A 996 24.15 14.61 -4.43
CA PRO A 996 24.27 15.57 -5.54
C PRO A 996 25.54 16.43 -5.46
N ALA A 997 25.94 16.92 -4.29
CA ALA A 997 27.15 17.71 -4.13
C ALA A 997 28.44 16.89 -4.38
N VAL A 998 28.47 15.63 -3.97
CA VAL A 998 29.57 14.70 -4.25
C VAL A 998 29.67 14.42 -5.76
N ALA A 999 28.54 14.13 -6.42
CA ALA A 999 28.52 13.90 -7.86
C ALA A 999 29.01 15.15 -8.62
N LEU A 1000 28.57 16.33 -8.22
CA LEU A 1000 28.97 17.60 -8.82
C LEU A 1000 30.45 17.92 -8.59
N ALA A 1001 30.96 17.70 -7.38
CA ALA A 1001 32.38 17.86 -7.08
C ALA A 1001 33.25 16.89 -7.91
N TYR A 1002 32.80 15.65 -8.13
CA TYR A 1002 33.48 14.71 -9.01
C TYR A 1002 33.50 15.18 -10.47
N MET A 1003 32.37 15.71 -10.97
CA MET A 1003 32.31 16.30 -12.33
C MET A 1003 33.28 17.47 -12.48
N PHE A 1004 33.36 18.35 -11.47
CA PHE A 1004 34.20 19.54 -11.48
C PHE A 1004 35.69 19.21 -11.31
N TRP A 1005 36.05 18.38 -10.32
CA TRP A 1005 37.45 18.07 -9.99
C TRP A 1005 38.08 17.03 -10.92
N ILE A 1006 37.32 16.03 -11.38
CA ILE A 1006 37.88 14.86 -12.09
C ILE A 1006 37.51 14.86 -13.57
N LEU A 1007 36.21 14.91 -13.90
CA LEU A 1007 35.71 14.77 -15.27
C LEU A 1007 35.89 16.03 -16.12
N GLY A 1008 36.00 17.16 -15.45
CA GLY A 1008 36.43 18.41 -16.05
C GLY A 1008 35.37 19.35 -16.55
N TYR A 1009 34.16 19.19 -16.05
CA TYR A 1009 33.05 20.12 -16.26
C TYR A 1009 33.35 21.44 -15.57
N ASN A 1010 32.85 22.55 -16.11
CA ASN A 1010 32.68 23.76 -15.31
C ASN A 1010 31.63 23.51 -14.21
N LEU A 1011 31.79 24.14 -13.03
CA LEU A 1011 30.90 23.88 -11.89
C LEU A 1011 29.43 24.22 -12.19
N ASN A 1012 29.16 25.31 -12.90
CA ASN A 1012 27.81 25.74 -13.27
C ASN A 1012 27.21 24.85 -14.36
N GLU A 1013 28.01 24.43 -15.35
CA GLU A 1013 27.58 23.49 -16.39
C GLU A 1013 27.23 22.13 -15.78
N GLY A 1014 28.08 21.61 -14.89
CA GLY A 1014 27.81 20.39 -14.14
C GLY A 1014 26.56 20.51 -13.27
N HIS A 1015 26.34 21.68 -12.65
CA HIS A 1015 25.14 21.92 -11.85
C HIS A 1015 23.88 21.96 -12.71
N GLN A 1016 23.91 22.62 -13.88
CA GLN A 1016 22.78 22.61 -14.82
C GLN A 1016 22.47 21.21 -15.34
N LEU A 1017 23.51 20.44 -15.68
CA LEU A 1017 23.35 19.05 -16.11
C LEU A 1017 22.69 18.23 -15.00
N LEU A 1018 23.18 18.34 -13.76
CA LEU A 1018 22.60 17.65 -12.60
C LEU A 1018 21.14 18.04 -12.36
N GLN A 1019 20.81 19.33 -12.41
CA GLN A 1019 19.46 19.84 -12.22
C GLN A 1019 18.50 19.44 -13.35
N SER A 1020 19.00 19.30 -14.58
CA SER A 1020 18.16 18.84 -15.71
C SER A 1020 17.76 17.37 -15.59
N LYS A 1021 18.56 16.55 -14.90
CA LYS A 1021 18.25 15.14 -14.63
C LYS A 1021 17.46 14.95 -13.34
N ARG A 1022 17.80 15.69 -12.27
CA ARG A 1022 17.14 15.54 -10.97
C ARG A 1022 17.09 16.87 -10.19
N PRO A 1023 15.88 17.33 -9.80
CA PRO A 1023 15.74 18.44 -8.86
C PRO A 1023 16.48 18.12 -7.55
N SER A 1024 17.48 18.95 -7.23
CA SER A 1024 18.30 18.77 -6.05
C SER A 1024 18.81 20.11 -5.52
N PHE A 1025 19.40 20.12 -4.33
CA PHE A 1025 19.92 21.33 -3.69
C PHE A 1025 21.35 21.12 -3.19
N PRO A 1026 22.33 20.83 -4.09
CA PRO A 1026 23.72 20.70 -3.71
C PRO A 1026 24.25 22.02 -3.14
N LYS A 1027 25.06 21.95 -2.08
CA LYS A 1027 25.67 23.14 -1.46
C LYS A 1027 26.89 23.58 -2.27
N LEU A 1028 26.68 24.38 -3.32
CA LEU A 1028 27.73 24.86 -4.22
C LEU A 1028 28.90 25.54 -3.48
N GLU A 1029 28.60 26.36 -2.49
CA GLU A 1029 29.62 27.06 -1.70
C GLU A 1029 30.54 26.11 -0.94
N ALA A 1030 30.05 24.94 -0.51
CA ALA A 1030 30.89 23.92 0.12
C ALA A 1030 31.91 23.33 -0.86
N ILE A 1031 31.50 23.13 -2.12
CA ILE A 1031 32.38 22.62 -3.20
C ILE A 1031 33.45 23.67 -3.53
N LYS A 1032 33.05 24.93 -3.71
CA LYS A 1032 33.97 26.04 -4.02
C LYS A 1032 35.04 26.20 -2.94
N LEU A 1033 34.61 26.26 -1.68
CA LEU A 1033 35.52 26.44 -0.55
C LEU A 1033 36.43 25.21 -0.36
N ALA A 1034 35.91 23.99 -0.52
CA ALA A 1034 36.74 22.78 -0.48
C ALA A 1034 37.80 22.77 -1.59
N THR A 1035 37.43 23.22 -2.80
CA THR A 1035 38.37 23.36 -3.93
C THR A 1035 39.50 24.33 -3.60
N ALA A 1036 39.14 25.50 -3.07
CA ALA A 1036 40.11 26.51 -2.67
C ALA A 1036 41.02 26.00 -1.53
N ASP A 1037 40.48 25.26 -0.57
CA ASP A 1037 41.25 24.72 0.55
C ASP A 1037 42.27 23.66 0.12
N ILE A 1038 41.94 22.82 -0.87
CA ILE A 1038 42.89 21.84 -1.43
C ILE A 1038 44.07 22.57 -2.08
N LEU A 1039 43.80 23.64 -2.83
CA LEU A 1039 44.82 24.35 -3.62
C LEU A 1039 45.68 25.33 -2.81
N THR A 1040 45.11 25.98 -1.79
CA THR A 1040 45.81 27.01 -1.00
C THR A 1040 46.11 26.59 0.46
N GLY A 1041 45.74 25.36 0.83
CA GLY A 1041 45.80 24.86 2.21
C GLY A 1041 44.69 25.39 3.11
N LEU A 1042 44.38 24.64 4.17
CA LEU A 1042 43.39 24.97 5.19
C LEU A 1042 44.05 25.73 6.35
N SER A 1043 43.72 27.01 6.52
CA SER A 1043 44.12 27.83 7.68
C SER A 1043 42.90 28.23 8.51
N LYS A 1044 43.04 28.25 9.84
CA LYS A 1044 41.97 28.67 10.76
C LYS A 1044 42.34 29.98 11.44
N ASN A 1045 41.34 30.85 11.62
CA ASN A 1045 41.46 32.09 12.35
C ASN A 1045 40.53 32.07 13.57
N CYS A 1046 41.00 32.60 14.70
CA CYS A 1046 40.22 32.70 15.92
C CYS A 1046 39.22 33.86 15.80
N ILE A 1047 37.94 33.54 16.00
CA ILE A 1047 36.85 34.51 16.09
C ILE A 1047 36.35 34.60 17.53
N THR A 1048 35.89 35.78 17.92
CA THR A 1048 35.23 36.01 19.21
C THR A 1048 33.82 36.52 18.98
N LEU A 1049 32.82 35.75 19.42
CA LEU A 1049 31.41 36.15 19.41
C LEU A 1049 31.00 36.67 20.79
N LYS A 1050 30.17 37.72 20.82
CA LYS A 1050 29.86 38.43 22.07
C LYS A 1050 28.38 38.77 22.19
N TRP A 1051 27.76 38.34 23.29
CA TRP A 1051 26.40 38.72 23.66
C TRP A 1051 26.37 39.63 24.90
N LYS A 1052 25.86 40.86 24.74
CA LYS A 1052 25.77 41.86 25.82
C LYS A 1052 24.39 41.84 26.48
N ASN A 1053 24.21 40.99 27.49
CA ASN A 1053 23.07 41.08 28.41
C ASN A 1053 23.37 40.30 29.70
N SER A 1054 23.28 40.96 30.87
CA SER A 1054 23.51 40.36 32.19
C SER A 1054 22.24 39.78 32.83
N SER A 1055 21.08 39.88 32.18
CA SER A 1055 19.78 39.41 32.72
C SER A 1055 19.35 38.02 32.22
N CYS A 1056 20.12 37.40 31.32
CA CYS A 1056 19.82 36.09 30.74
C CYS A 1056 20.50 34.98 31.52
N SER A 1057 19.85 33.81 31.63
CA SER A 1057 20.37 32.66 32.41
C SER A 1057 21.25 31.71 31.59
N SER A 1058 21.02 31.65 30.28
CA SER A 1058 21.77 30.84 29.34
C SER A 1058 21.85 31.50 27.97
N VAL A 1059 23.02 31.44 27.34
CA VAL A 1059 23.24 31.90 25.96
C VAL A 1059 23.99 30.81 25.21
N GLU A 1060 23.36 30.26 24.18
CA GLU A 1060 23.92 29.24 23.30
C GLU A 1060 23.95 29.75 21.85
N ILE A 1061 24.78 29.15 21.00
CA ILE A 1061 24.81 29.38 19.56
C ILE A 1061 24.56 28.08 18.82
N SER A 1062 23.77 28.16 17.75
CA SER A 1062 23.57 27.08 16.77
C SER A 1062 23.88 27.58 15.35
N GLY A 1063 24.36 26.70 14.47
CA GLY A 1063 24.94 27.06 13.17
C GLY A 1063 26.47 26.94 13.18
N LEU A 1064 27.19 27.96 12.69
CA LEU A 1064 28.66 27.98 12.59
C LEU A 1064 29.23 26.69 11.96
N ASP A 1065 30.15 26.00 12.65
CA ASP A 1065 30.82 24.76 12.29
C ASP A 1065 30.19 23.49 12.92
N ILE A 1066 29.18 23.68 13.76
CA ILE A 1066 28.48 22.59 14.46
C ILE A 1066 27.15 22.18 13.82
N GLY A 1067 26.67 22.99 12.88
CA GLY A 1067 25.38 22.82 12.22
C GLY A 1067 24.19 23.27 13.08
N TRP A 1068 22.99 23.23 12.49
CA TRP A 1068 21.76 23.74 13.11
C TRP A 1068 21.12 22.77 14.13
N GLY A 1069 21.57 21.51 14.18
CA GLY A 1069 21.06 20.49 15.11
C GLY A 1069 21.78 20.43 16.45
N GLN A 1070 22.88 21.18 16.60
CA GLN A 1070 23.70 21.24 17.82
C GLN A 1070 23.74 22.67 18.36
N LYS A 1071 24.09 22.79 19.64
CA LYS A 1071 24.24 24.09 20.33
C LYS A 1071 25.54 24.12 21.12
N ILE A 1072 26.26 25.24 21.07
CA ILE A 1072 27.42 25.52 21.91
C ILE A 1072 27.05 26.60 22.94
N PRO A 1073 27.25 26.37 24.25
CA PRO A 1073 27.06 27.41 25.26
C PRO A 1073 28.19 28.45 25.22
N LEU A 1074 27.86 29.72 25.48
CA LEU A 1074 28.84 30.79 25.69
C LEU A 1074 29.30 30.81 27.15
N ALA A 1075 30.53 31.28 27.39
CA ALA A 1075 31.05 31.51 28.74
C ALA A 1075 30.71 32.94 29.20
N TYR A 1076 30.18 33.10 30.42
CA TYR A 1076 29.92 34.42 31.00
C TYR A 1076 31.19 34.99 31.65
N ASP A 1077 31.56 36.21 31.27
CA ASP A 1077 32.65 36.98 31.88
C ASP A 1077 32.04 38.03 32.84
N GLU A 1078 32.25 37.84 34.15
CA GLU A 1078 31.69 38.69 35.20
C GLU A 1078 32.25 40.13 35.17
N GLU A 1079 33.50 40.33 34.77
CA GLU A 1079 34.14 41.65 34.71
C GLU A 1079 33.58 42.48 33.54
N LYS A 1080 33.34 41.83 32.39
CA LYS A 1080 32.84 42.48 31.18
C LYS A 1080 31.31 42.48 31.07
N LYS A 1081 30.60 41.84 32.01
CA LYS A 1081 29.13 41.64 32.02
C LYS A 1081 28.58 41.17 30.68
N ALA A 1082 29.26 40.22 30.04
CA ALA A 1082 28.91 39.74 28.71
C ALA A 1082 29.29 38.26 28.54
N TRP A 1083 28.61 37.61 27.60
CA TRP A 1083 28.88 36.23 27.22
C TRP A 1083 29.81 36.20 26.01
N PHE A 1084 30.78 35.28 26.00
CA PHE A 1084 31.80 35.15 24.96
C PHE A 1084 31.92 33.71 24.46
N LEU A 1085 32.19 33.56 23.16
CA LEU A 1085 32.64 32.31 22.55
C LEU A 1085 33.85 32.60 21.67
N GLU A 1086 34.97 31.97 21.98
CA GLU A 1086 36.15 31.92 21.11
C GLU A 1086 36.10 30.63 20.29
N ARG A 1087 36.26 30.75 18.96
CA ARG A 1087 36.19 29.61 18.04
C ARG A 1087 37.17 29.79 16.90
N GLU A 1088 37.93 28.76 16.58
CA GLU A 1088 38.79 28.75 15.40
C GLU A 1088 38.01 28.25 14.17
N LEU A 1089 37.85 29.11 13.18
CA LEU A 1089 37.12 28.80 11.95
C LEU A 1089 38.01 28.98 10.72
N PRO A 1090 37.93 28.10 9.71
CA PRO A 1090 38.56 28.34 8.41
C PRO A 1090 38.02 29.58 7.72
N GLU A 1091 38.76 30.12 6.75
CA GLU A 1091 38.28 31.20 5.90
C GLU A 1091 36.93 30.84 5.24
N GLY A 1092 35.97 31.75 5.30
CA GLY A 1092 34.63 31.54 4.76
C GLY A 1092 33.53 32.32 5.47
N ARG A 1093 32.31 32.14 4.99
CA ARG A 1093 31.11 32.75 5.57
C ARG A 1093 30.34 31.72 6.38
N TYR A 1094 30.06 32.03 7.63
CA TYR A 1094 29.35 31.15 8.56
C TYR A 1094 28.10 31.82 9.08
N GLU A 1095 26.95 31.16 8.92
CA GLU A 1095 25.68 31.61 9.47
C GLU A 1095 25.42 30.96 10.83
N TYR A 1096 24.82 31.73 11.74
CA TYR A 1096 24.53 31.28 13.10
C TYR A 1096 23.39 32.06 13.72
N LYS A 1097 22.88 31.55 14.84
CA LYS A 1097 21.84 32.21 15.63
C LYS A 1097 22.02 31.91 17.11
N TYR A 1098 21.66 32.86 17.96
CA TYR A 1098 21.69 32.68 19.40
C TYR A 1098 20.42 31.99 19.89
N VAL A 1099 20.56 31.14 20.89
CA VAL A 1099 19.46 30.60 21.68
C VAL A 1099 19.64 31.13 23.09
N VAL A 1100 18.82 32.11 23.47
CA VAL A 1100 18.87 32.79 24.76
C VAL A 1100 17.67 32.33 25.57
N ASP A 1101 17.91 31.65 26.68
CA ASP A 1101 16.86 31.09 27.55
C ASP A 1101 15.79 30.28 26.77
N GLY A 1102 16.26 29.47 25.81
CA GLY A 1102 15.43 28.64 24.94
C GLY A 1102 14.83 29.35 23.71
N ASN A 1103 14.96 30.67 23.60
CA ASN A 1103 14.40 31.45 22.48
C ASN A 1103 15.46 31.74 21.40
N TRP A 1104 15.08 31.57 20.13
CA TRP A 1104 15.96 31.82 18.99
C TRP A 1104 15.99 33.31 18.64
N VAL A 1105 17.14 33.97 18.84
CA VAL A 1105 17.31 35.42 18.68
C VAL A 1105 18.52 35.74 17.79
N CYS A 1106 18.43 36.82 17.02
CA CYS A 1106 19.57 37.37 16.28
C CYS A 1106 20.10 38.61 16.98
N ASN A 1107 21.42 38.72 17.14
CA ASN A 1107 22.07 39.91 17.67
C ASN A 1107 21.92 41.07 16.67
N GLU A 1108 21.38 42.20 17.12
CA GLU A 1108 21.17 43.38 16.28
C GLU A 1108 22.45 44.13 15.93
N HIS A 1109 23.50 43.93 16.72
CA HIS A 1109 24.79 44.61 16.55
C HIS A 1109 25.79 43.82 15.69
N GLU A 1110 25.40 42.62 15.26
CA GLU A 1110 26.20 41.75 14.38
C GLU A 1110 25.58 41.71 12.98
N MET A 1111 26.37 41.30 11.99
CA MET A 1111 25.90 41.21 10.61
C MET A 1111 24.76 40.19 10.50
N LYS A 1112 23.73 40.52 9.71
CA LYS A 1112 22.54 39.71 9.48
C LYS A 1112 22.36 39.36 8.01
N THR A 1113 21.90 38.15 7.73
CA THR A 1113 21.55 37.73 6.38
C THR A 1113 20.34 38.50 5.87
N LYS A 1114 20.14 38.51 4.55
CA LYS A 1114 18.83 38.88 3.99
C LYS A 1114 17.82 37.80 4.38
N PRO A 1115 16.51 38.13 4.53
CA PRO A 1115 15.49 37.13 4.76
C PRO A 1115 15.56 36.05 3.68
N ASN A 1116 15.57 34.77 4.08
CA ASN A 1116 15.48 33.65 3.15
C ASN A 1116 14.05 33.53 2.57
N ALA A 1117 13.80 32.54 1.70
CA ALA A 1117 12.49 32.32 1.09
C ALA A 1117 11.35 32.09 2.11
N ASP A 1118 11.70 31.61 3.31
CA ASP A 1118 10.77 31.37 4.43
C ASP A 1118 10.70 32.56 5.41
N GLY A 1119 11.32 33.70 5.06
CA GLY A 1119 11.32 34.93 5.87
C GLY A 1119 12.28 34.92 7.07
N HIS A 1120 13.08 33.87 7.27
CA HIS A 1120 14.04 33.77 8.36
C HIS A 1120 15.31 34.58 8.10
N VAL A 1121 15.80 35.26 9.15
CA VAL A 1121 17.04 36.04 9.18
C VAL A 1121 17.98 35.40 10.21
N ASN A 1122 19.25 35.23 9.84
CA ASN A 1122 20.32 34.68 10.67
C ASN A 1122 21.42 35.73 10.88
N ASN A 1123 22.24 35.59 11.92
CA ASN A 1123 23.52 36.29 11.98
C ASN A 1123 24.54 35.59 11.08
N TYR A 1124 25.55 36.30 10.61
CA TYR A 1124 26.68 35.68 9.93
C TYR A 1124 28.01 36.35 10.28
N ILE A 1125 29.10 35.60 10.16
CA ILE A 1125 30.47 36.09 10.28
C ILE A 1125 31.26 35.75 9.02
N GLN A 1126 32.07 36.70 8.57
CA GLN A 1126 33.03 36.51 7.49
C GLN A 1126 34.41 36.35 8.09
N VAL A 1127 35.02 35.18 7.94
CA VAL A 1127 36.37 34.89 8.40
C VAL A 1127 37.32 35.09 7.23
N ALA A 1128 38.22 36.05 7.34
CA ALA A 1128 39.33 36.26 6.40
C ALA A 1128 40.59 35.58 6.93
N ARG A 1129 41.48 35.13 6.05
CA ARG A 1129 42.80 34.56 6.39
C ARG A 1129 43.85 35.66 6.53
N ASP A 1130 44.68 35.59 7.56
CA ASP A 1130 45.78 36.54 7.78
C ASP A 1130 47.06 36.07 7.06
N GLY A 1131 47.75 36.99 6.37
CA GLY A 1131 49.10 36.75 5.83
C GLY A 1131 49.21 35.97 4.50
N THR A 1132 48.18 35.99 3.66
CA THR A 1132 48.19 35.34 2.32
C THR A 1132 49.02 36.11 1.29
N SER A 1133 49.66 35.40 0.35
CA SER A 1133 50.25 36.05 -0.83
C SER A 1133 49.16 36.65 -1.73
N ASP A 1134 49.48 37.70 -2.51
CA ASP A 1134 48.51 38.30 -3.44
C ASP A 1134 48.03 37.29 -4.51
N GLU A 1135 48.87 36.30 -4.86
CA GLU A 1135 48.55 35.22 -5.79
C GLU A 1135 47.52 34.23 -5.21
N GLU A 1136 47.68 33.83 -3.94
CA GLU A 1136 46.71 32.96 -3.25
C GLU A 1136 45.35 33.64 -3.10
N LYS A 1137 45.36 34.95 -2.80
CA LYS A 1137 44.13 35.73 -2.66
C LYS A 1137 43.38 35.83 -3.99
N ALA A 1138 44.08 36.14 -5.08
CA ALA A 1138 43.48 36.17 -6.43
C ALA A 1138 42.93 34.80 -6.85
N MET A 1139 43.61 33.70 -6.49
CA MET A 1139 43.14 32.34 -6.75
C MET A 1139 41.86 32.01 -5.97
N ARG A 1140 41.80 32.31 -4.66
CA ARG A 1140 40.60 32.07 -3.85
C ARG A 1140 39.42 32.92 -4.30
N GLU A 1141 39.63 34.19 -4.67
CA GLU A 1141 38.58 35.06 -5.22
C GLU A 1141 38.01 34.48 -6.53
N ARG A 1142 38.86 33.92 -7.40
CA ARG A 1142 38.44 33.26 -8.63
C ARG A 1142 37.62 31.99 -8.37
N LEU A 1143 38.07 31.13 -7.45
CA LEU A 1143 37.43 29.85 -7.14
C LEU A 1143 36.13 29.98 -6.30
N THR A 1144 36.00 31.06 -5.52
CA THR A 1144 34.78 31.36 -4.75
C THR A 1144 33.81 32.28 -5.50
N GLY A 1145 34.19 32.73 -6.70
CA GLY A 1145 33.38 33.56 -7.57
C GLY A 1145 32.11 32.88 -8.12
N PRO A 1146 31.36 33.60 -8.97
CA PRO A 1146 30.11 33.09 -9.55
C PRO A 1146 30.34 31.96 -10.56
N ASP A 1147 31.47 31.94 -11.24
CA ASP A 1147 31.80 30.95 -12.28
C ASP A 1147 33.23 30.40 -12.10
N PRO A 1148 33.42 29.48 -11.14
CA PRO A 1148 34.74 28.94 -10.86
C PRO A 1148 35.14 27.90 -11.90
N ASP A 1149 36.38 28.02 -12.37
CA ASP A 1149 37.00 27.09 -13.32
C ASP A 1149 38.35 26.59 -12.78
N LEU A 1150 38.82 25.45 -13.26
CA LEU A 1150 40.10 24.86 -12.86
C LEU A 1150 41.04 24.79 -14.05
N THR A 1151 42.26 25.31 -13.89
CA THR A 1151 43.31 25.12 -14.90
C THR A 1151 43.74 23.66 -14.97
N LYS A 1152 44.46 23.28 -16.03
CA LYS A 1152 44.97 21.91 -16.19
C LYS A 1152 45.93 21.55 -15.06
N GLU A 1153 46.77 22.49 -14.66
CA GLU A 1153 47.72 22.36 -13.56
C GLU A 1153 47.00 22.23 -12.21
N GLU A 1154 45.99 23.05 -11.93
CA GLU A 1154 45.18 22.96 -10.71
C GLU A 1154 44.44 21.63 -10.60
N ARG A 1155 43.90 21.15 -11.71
CA ARG A 1155 43.24 19.85 -11.75
C ARG A 1155 44.22 18.70 -11.51
N LEU A 1156 45.45 18.82 -12.01
CA LEU A 1156 46.50 17.84 -11.73
C LEU A 1156 46.87 17.84 -10.25
N MET A 1157 47.04 19.02 -9.64
CA MET A 1157 47.30 19.15 -8.20
C MET A 1157 46.17 18.54 -7.35
N ILE A 1158 44.91 18.75 -7.72
CA ILE A 1158 43.77 18.13 -7.05
C ILE A 1158 43.79 16.60 -7.20
N LYS A 1159 44.10 16.07 -8.40
CA LYS A 1159 44.21 14.62 -8.61
C LYS A 1159 45.34 14.00 -7.79
N GLU A 1160 46.52 14.61 -7.79
CA GLU A 1160 47.66 14.17 -6.97
C GLU A 1160 47.33 14.20 -5.48
N TYR A 1161 46.65 15.26 -5.02
CA TYR A 1161 46.17 15.37 -3.64
C TYR A 1161 45.21 14.23 -3.28
N LEU A 1162 44.22 13.94 -4.15
CA LEU A 1162 43.24 12.87 -3.92
C LEU A 1162 43.86 11.47 -3.99
N GLU A 1163 44.88 11.26 -4.81
CA GLU A 1163 45.62 9.99 -4.88
C GLU A 1163 46.42 9.74 -3.59
N GLN A 1164 47.11 10.77 -3.10
CA GLN A 1164 47.92 10.73 -1.88
C GLN A 1164 47.10 10.78 -0.58
N TYR A 1165 45.80 11.08 -0.67
CA TYR A 1165 44.91 11.13 0.48
C TYR A 1165 44.74 9.75 1.12
N THR A 1166 45.44 9.50 2.22
CA THR A 1166 45.24 8.34 3.13
C THR A 1166 44.34 8.77 4.28
N GLU A 1167 43.28 8.00 4.54
CA GLU A 1167 42.39 8.20 5.70
C GLU A 1167 43.26 8.26 6.99
N GLN A 1168 43.18 9.38 7.72
CA GLN A 1168 43.72 9.53 9.08
C GLN A 1168 42.67 9.13 10.11
#